data_AF-A0A6P5Q3P6-F1
#
_entry.id   AF-A0A6P5Q3P6-F1
#
_cell.length_a   1.000
_cell.length_b   1.000
_cell.length_c   1.000
_cell.angle_alpha   90.00
_cell.angle_beta   90.00
_cell.angle_gamma   90.00
#
_symmetry.space_group_name_H-M   'P 1'
#
loop_
_entity.id
_entity.type
_entity.pdbx_description
1 polymer ?
#
loop_
_entity_poly.entity_id
_entity_poly.type
_entity_poly.pdbx_seq_one_letter_code
_entity_poly.pdbx_strand_id
1 'polypeptide(L)'
;MMDSSGYGLLQYLQKLSDEEFQKFKERLRKEPEKFNLKPISWTKIKNTSKEDLAMQLYTHYPGKAWDMVLSLFLQVNRKDLSTMAQIERRDKQTKYKEFMKNAFQHIWTTETNTYIPDRSYHEFIEVQYRALQDIFDCESEPVTVVVSGSRGGGKTTFLRKAMLDWASRNLLQNRFQYVFYFSVFSLNNITELSLAELISSTLPESSETVDDILSDPKRILFILDGFDYLKFDLELRTNLCNDWRKKLPTQIVLSSLLQKIMLPECSLLLELGNASLSNIIPLLQHPREIIMSGFSEQTIEIYCVSFFNTQTGVEIFENLKSIKPLFNLCCCPYLCWMICSTLKWQYERKEVANHFGRTLALLYTIFMVSAFKSTYARNPSKQNRARLRTLCTLAVEGMWKQVYVFDSDDLRRNGISESDKKVWLRMKFLQNQGSNIVFYHSTLQWYFAVLFYFLQQYKDAHHPVIGNIAQLLGEIYAHKQNQWFHTRILLFGMATEQVTSLLEPCFGCISTKEVRQEIIRYIKSLSQQECNEKLVVHPQNLFFCILDNQEERFVRQLMDLFEEMTVDISNVDDMSATQYCLHRASKVKNLHLHIQKRVFLEIHDPEYADLELFKLNQKCSFMTNFGDGLLFSTFLHLPHLKYMNLYGTNLSNDAVERLCSALKFSTCGVEELLLGKCDISSEACGIIATSLINSEVKHLSLVENPLKNKGVMSLCEMLKDPSCALESLMLSYCCLTFIACGHLYEALLSNERLSLLDLGSNFLEDTGVNLLCEALKVPNCTLKELWLPGCYLTSECCEEISAVLTCNRNLKTLKLGNNNIQDTGVKRLCEALCHPNCEMQCLGLDMCNFTSDCCEDLALVLTTCNTLKSLNLDWNAFDHSGLEMLCKALNHKACNLEVLGLDKSAFSEESQTLLQAVEKKNNNLNVLHFPWVEEEREKRGVRPVWNSKN
;
A
#
# COMPACT_ATOMS: atom_id res chain seq x y z
N MET A 1 -50.43 13.22 12.45
CA MET A 1 -51.35 12.47 13.34
C MET A 1 -51.46 11.07 12.77
N MET A 2 -51.17 10.08 13.62
CA MET A 2 -51.37 8.63 13.50
C MET A 2 -51.24 8.02 12.11
N ASP A 3 -50.04 7.53 11.77
CA ASP A 3 -49.94 6.48 10.74
C ASP A 3 -48.87 5.42 11.08
N SER A 4 -49.36 4.17 11.03
CA SER A 4 -48.72 2.86 10.89
C SER A 4 -47.59 2.41 11.83
N SER A 5 -47.93 1.78 12.96
CA SER A 5 -47.11 0.72 13.59
C SER A 5 -47.96 -0.32 14.32
N GLY A 6 -49.12 -0.67 13.75
CA GLY A 6 -50.05 -1.60 14.36
C GLY A 6 -51.07 -2.24 13.41
N TYR A 7 -51.23 -1.73 12.18
CA TYR A 7 -52.34 -2.10 11.29
C TYR A 7 -52.40 -3.58 10.93
N GLY A 8 -51.24 -4.22 10.75
CA GLY A 8 -51.15 -5.66 10.47
C GLY A 8 -51.75 -6.50 11.61
N LEU A 9 -51.18 -6.41 12.81
CA LEU A 9 -51.71 -7.10 14.00
C LEU A 9 -53.14 -6.68 14.34
N LEU A 10 -53.47 -5.39 14.18
CA LEU A 10 -54.79 -4.85 14.46
C LEU A 10 -55.88 -5.55 13.64
N GLN A 11 -55.64 -5.79 12.35
CA GLN A 11 -56.59 -6.50 11.49
C GLN A 11 -56.90 -7.91 12.00
N TYR A 12 -55.91 -8.58 12.62
CA TYR A 12 -56.10 -9.90 13.22
C TYR A 12 -56.73 -9.84 14.60
N LEU A 13 -56.37 -8.86 15.44
CA LEU A 13 -57.00 -8.65 16.75
C LEU A 13 -58.48 -8.24 16.61
N GLN A 14 -58.83 -7.50 15.56
CA GLN A 14 -60.21 -7.14 15.23
C GLN A 14 -61.08 -8.37 14.93
N LYS A 15 -60.51 -9.47 14.44
CA LYS A 15 -61.20 -10.74 14.17
C LYS A 15 -61.46 -11.60 15.41
N LEU A 16 -60.97 -11.20 16.59
CA LEU A 16 -61.31 -11.86 17.87
C LEU A 16 -62.65 -11.33 18.40
N SER A 17 -63.50 -12.20 18.96
CA SER A 17 -64.64 -11.75 19.76
C SER A 17 -64.18 -11.05 21.05
N ASP A 18 -65.05 -10.32 21.74
CA ASP A 18 -64.67 -9.63 22.99
C ASP A 18 -64.24 -10.62 24.08
N GLU A 19 -64.88 -11.79 24.14
CA GLU A 19 -64.49 -12.89 25.04
C GLU A 19 -63.13 -13.50 24.68
N GLU A 20 -62.88 -13.73 23.39
CA GLU A 20 -61.59 -14.24 22.90
C GLU A 20 -60.47 -13.23 23.14
N PHE A 21 -60.75 -11.94 22.95
CA PHE A 21 -59.79 -10.86 23.17
C PHE A 21 -59.46 -10.70 24.66
N GLN A 22 -60.41 -10.91 25.58
CA GLN A 22 -60.10 -10.95 27.00
C GLN A 22 -59.23 -12.15 27.37
N LYS A 23 -59.54 -13.35 26.85
CA LYS A 23 -58.67 -14.53 27.02
C LYS A 23 -57.27 -14.29 26.45
N PHE A 24 -57.17 -13.62 25.30
CA PHE A 24 -55.91 -13.24 24.67
C PHE A 24 -55.07 -12.34 25.60
N LYS A 25 -55.71 -11.31 26.18
CA LYS A 25 -55.05 -10.42 27.16
C LYS A 25 -54.60 -11.16 28.41
N GLU A 26 -55.42 -12.07 28.95
CA GLU A 26 -55.04 -12.88 30.13
C GLU A 26 -53.82 -13.76 29.85
N ARG A 27 -53.73 -14.36 28.66
CA ARG A 27 -52.60 -15.19 28.24
C ARG A 27 -51.34 -14.37 27.96
N LEU A 28 -51.49 -13.16 27.43
CA LEU A 28 -50.39 -12.21 27.21
C LEU A 28 -49.65 -11.85 28.53
N ARG A 29 -50.23 -12.09 29.71
CA ARG A 29 -49.50 -11.89 30.98
C ARG A 29 -48.27 -12.79 31.13
N LYS A 30 -48.37 -14.03 30.66
CA LYS A 30 -47.34 -15.08 30.86
C LYS A 30 -46.53 -15.36 29.60
N GLU A 31 -47.05 -14.99 28.43
CA GLU A 31 -46.38 -15.27 27.17
C GLU A 31 -45.02 -14.57 26.99
N PRO A 32 -44.82 -13.30 27.39
CA PRO A 32 -43.53 -12.62 27.27
C PRO A 32 -42.39 -13.36 27.97
N GLU A 33 -42.67 -14.05 29.08
CA GLU A 33 -41.68 -14.85 29.82
C GLU A 33 -41.10 -15.99 28.97
N LYS A 34 -41.88 -16.59 28.07
CA LYS A 34 -41.39 -17.62 27.13
C LYS A 34 -40.41 -17.08 26.08
N PHE A 35 -40.45 -15.77 25.83
CA PHE A 35 -39.58 -15.08 24.90
C PHE A 35 -38.44 -14.32 25.63
N ASN A 36 -38.27 -14.53 26.94
CA ASN A 36 -37.34 -13.78 27.81
C ASN A 36 -37.60 -12.26 27.82
N LEU A 37 -38.86 -11.83 27.68
CA LEU A 37 -39.27 -10.43 27.66
C LEU A 37 -40.02 -10.03 28.94
N LYS A 38 -39.89 -8.76 29.36
CA LYS A 38 -40.58 -8.24 30.54
C LYS A 38 -42.07 -8.01 30.24
N PRO A 39 -43.01 -8.57 31.03
CA PRO A 39 -44.44 -8.42 30.76
C PRO A 39 -44.92 -6.97 30.95
N ILE A 40 -45.77 -6.49 30.04
CA ILE A 40 -46.50 -5.22 30.19
C ILE A 40 -47.40 -5.33 31.43
N SER A 41 -47.43 -4.27 32.25
CA SER A 41 -48.27 -4.22 33.45
C SER A 41 -49.74 -4.51 33.12
N TRP A 42 -50.37 -5.38 33.90
CA TRP A 42 -51.78 -5.73 33.72
C TRP A 42 -52.71 -4.50 33.80
N THR A 43 -52.35 -3.51 34.62
CA THR A 43 -53.10 -2.25 34.71
C THR A 43 -53.16 -1.50 33.38
N LYS A 44 -52.11 -1.62 32.54
CA LYS A 44 -52.08 -1.05 31.20
C LYS A 44 -52.86 -1.89 30.19
N ILE A 45 -52.84 -3.24 30.29
CA ILE A 45 -53.51 -4.12 29.32
C ILE A 45 -55.03 -4.28 29.60
N LYS A 46 -55.47 -4.27 30.85
CA LYS A 46 -56.82 -4.71 31.24
C LYS A 46 -57.93 -4.02 30.44
N ASN A 47 -57.81 -2.70 30.25
CA ASN A 47 -58.82 -1.85 29.62
C ASN A 47 -58.38 -1.28 28.26
N THR A 48 -57.30 -1.75 27.64
CA THR A 48 -56.90 -1.28 26.30
C THR A 48 -57.83 -1.81 25.22
N SER A 49 -58.12 -0.94 24.24
CA SER A 49 -58.74 -1.30 22.97
C SER A 49 -57.84 -2.25 22.16
N LYS A 50 -58.38 -2.84 21.09
CA LYS A 50 -57.60 -3.71 20.18
C LYS A 50 -56.52 -2.90 19.45
N GLU A 51 -56.85 -1.66 19.09
CA GLU A 51 -55.99 -0.64 18.50
C GLU A 51 -54.81 -0.29 19.41
N ASP A 52 -55.12 0.07 20.67
CA ASP A 52 -54.09 0.45 21.65
C ASP A 52 -53.21 -0.74 22.04
N LEU A 53 -53.79 -1.94 22.11
CA LEU A 53 -53.01 -3.14 22.42
C LEU A 53 -52.04 -3.48 21.29
N ALA A 54 -52.47 -3.39 20.02
CA ALA A 54 -51.58 -3.59 18.88
C ALA A 54 -50.39 -2.64 18.94
N MET A 55 -50.65 -1.36 19.21
CA MET A 55 -49.61 -0.34 19.36
C MET A 55 -48.67 -0.63 20.53
N GLN A 56 -49.21 -1.02 21.68
CA GLN A 56 -48.39 -1.35 22.86
C GLN A 56 -47.52 -2.59 22.64
N LEU A 57 -48.01 -3.60 21.91
CA LEU A 57 -47.23 -4.80 21.58
C LEU A 57 -46.03 -4.46 20.71
N TYR A 58 -46.20 -3.64 19.66
CA TYR A 58 -45.07 -3.20 18.84
C TYR A 58 -44.10 -2.29 19.59
N THR A 59 -44.63 -1.44 20.49
CA THR A 59 -43.79 -0.52 21.27
C THR A 59 -42.97 -1.24 22.35
N HIS A 60 -43.57 -2.21 23.06
CA HIS A 60 -42.90 -2.90 24.18
C HIS A 60 -42.15 -4.17 23.75
N TYR A 61 -42.53 -4.79 22.63
CA TYR A 61 -41.92 -6.03 22.13
C TYR A 61 -41.53 -5.91 20.64
N PRO A 62 -40.68 -4.93 20.28
CA PRO A 62 -40.19 -4.81 18.90
C PRO A 62 -39.55 -6.13 18.48
N GLY A 63 -39.91 -6.63 17.30
CA GLY A 63 -39.36 -7.89 16.77
C GLY A 63 -39.96 -9.19 17.25
N LYS A 64 -40.71 -9.18 18.35
CA LYS A 64 -41.32 -10.39 18.92
C LYS A 64 -42.84 -10.33 18.98
N ALA A 65 -43.44 -9.18 18.66
CA ALA A 65 -44.88 -8.98 18.69
C ALA A 65 -45.64 -10.01 17.81
N TRP A 66 -45.20 -10.25 16.57
CA TRP A 66 -45.83 -11.22 15.68
C TRP A 66 -45.73 -12.66 16.19
N ASP A 67 -44.54 -13.12 16.58
CA ASP A 67 -44.34 -14.49 17.04
C ASP A 67 -45.13 -14.76 18.33
N MET A 68 -45.17 -13.77 19.22
CA MET A 68 -45.97 -13.80 20.44
C MET A 68 -47.47 -13.85 20.13
N VAL A 69 -47.96 -13.02 19.21
CA VAL A 69 -49.37 -13.00 18.81
C VAL A 69 -49.76 -14.30 18.11
N LEU A 70 -48.91 -14.86 17.24
CA LEU A 70 -49.13 -16.15 16.59
C LEU A 70 -49.24 -17.27 17.62
N SER A 71 -48.34 -17.31 18.61
CA SER A 71 -48.41 -18.26 19.73
C SER A 71 -49.68 -18.07 20.57
N LEU A 72 -50.06 -16.82 20.84
CA LEU A 72 -51.25 -16.50 21.60
C LEU A 72 -52.54 -16.89 20.87
N PHE A 73 -52.62 -16.71 19.54
CA PHE A 73 -53.75 -17.17 18.75
C PHE A 73 -53.97 -18.69 18.87
N LEU A 74 -52.89 -19.47 18.90
CA LEU A 74 -52.97 -20.91 19.16
C LEU A 74 -53.51 -21.21 20.58
N GLN A 75 -53.11 -20.43 21.59
CA GLN A 75 -53.55 -20.61 22.98
C GLN A 75 -55.00 -20.17 23.25
N VAL A 76 -55.56 -19.29 22.43
CA VAL A 76 -56.99 -18.91 22.48
C VAL A 76 -57.85 -19.72 21.50
N ASN A 77 -57.35 -20.85 20.99
CA ASN A 77 -58.03 -21.75 20.05
C ASN A 77 -58.35 -21.12 18.68
N ARG A 78 -57.67 -20.05 18.28
CA ARG A 78 -57.80 -19.41 16.94
C ARG A 78 -56.67 -19.82 16.01
N LYS A 79 -56.55 -21.13 15.77
CA LYS A 79 -55.55 -21.71 14.84
C LYS A 79 -55.75 -21.20 13.40
N ASP A 80 -56.98 -20.87 13.02
CA ASP A 80 -57.34 -20.21 11.76
C ASP A 80 -56.60 -18.89 11.58
N LEU A 81 -56.62 -17.98 12.57
CA LEU A 81 -55.95 -16.67 12.51
C LEU A 81 -54.44 -16.82 12.49
N SER A 82 -53.88 -17.72 13.31
CA SER A 82 -52.44 -18.03 13.28
C SER A 82 -52.00 -18.54 11.92
N THR A 83 -52.82 -19.37 11.26
CA THR A 83 -52.50 -19.95 9.96
C THR A 83 -52.62 -18.91 8.85
N MET A 84 -53.68 -18.08 8.86
CA MET A 84 -53.85 -16.97 7.91
C MET A 84 -52.70 -15.96 7.99
N ALA A 85 -52.30 -15.54 9.19
CA ALA A 85 -51.19 -14.62 9.39
C ALA A 85 -49.85 -15.21 8.92
N GLN A 86 -49.60 -16.50 9.16
CA GLN A 86 -48.40 -17.19 8.65
C GLN A 86 -48.41 -17.32 7.11
N ILE A 87 -49.56 -17.56 6.50
CA ILE A 87 -49.72 -17.63 5.03
C ILE A 87 -49.48 -16.24 4.42
N GLU A 88 -50.08 -15.18 4.97
CA GLU A 88 -49.91 -13.81 4.47
C GLU A 88 -48.44 -13.36 4.58
N ARG A 89 -47.77 -13.65 5.70
CA ARG A 89 -46.33 -13.38 5.90
C ARG A 89 -45.45 -14.13 4.88
N ARG A 90 -45.75 -15.40 4.59
CA ARG A 90 -45.05 -16.18 3.56
C ARG A 90 -45.33 -15.68 2.13
N ASP A 91 -46.55 -15.24 1.87
CA ASP A 91 -46.96 -14.71 0.56
C ASP A 91 -46.25 -13.39 0.23
N LYS A 92 -46.21 -12.44 1.18
CA LYS A 92 -45.48 -11.17 1.02
C LYS A 92 -43.98 -11.37 0.79
N GLN A 93 -43.35 -12.29 1.54
CA GLN A 93 -41.95 -12.64 1.34
C GLN A 93 -41.68 -13.31 0.00
N THR A 94 -42.60 -14.17 -0.45
CA THR A 94 -42.51 -14.81 -1.76
C THR A 94 -42.60 -13.76 -2.88
N LYS A 95 -43.50 -12.78 -2.76
CA LYS A 95 -43.62 -11.66 -3.71
C LYS A 95 -42.37 -10.80 -3.76
N TYR A 96 -41.76 -10.47 -2.62
CA TYR A 96 -40.50 -9.73 -2.58
C TYR A 96 -39.36 -10.51 -3.25
N LYS A 97 -39.20 -11.80 -2.92
CA LYS A 97 -38.18 -12.65 -3.55
C LYS A 97 -38.39 -12.79 -5.05
N GLU A 98 -39.64 -12.93 -5.51
CA GLU A 98 -39.95 -13.02 -6.94
C GLU A 98 -39.68 -11.70 -7.68
N PHE A 99 -40.03 -10.56 -7.08
CA PHE A 99 -39.67 -9.24 -7.60
C PHE A 99 -38.16 -9.08 -7.73
N MET A 100 -37.40 -9.40 -6.68
CA MET A 100 -35.94 -9.34 -6.70
C MET A 100 -35.32 -10.31 -7.69
N LYS A 101 -35.88 -11.52 -7.82
CA LYS A 101 -35.45 -12.50 -8.82
C LYS A 101 -35.61 -11.93 -10.23
N ASN A 102 -36.76 -11.35 -10.56
CA ASN A 102 -37.00 -10.76 -11.88
C ASN A 102 -36.08 -9.55 -12.14
N ALA A 103 -35.90 -8.68 -11.16
CA ALA A 103 -35.01 -7.53 -11.26
C ALA A 103 -33.55 -7.96 -11.48
N PHE A 104 -33.02 -8.87 -10.66
CA PHE A 104 -31.64 -9.32 -10.79
C PHE A 104 -31.42 -10.27 -11.97
N GLN A 105 -32.44 -10.98 -12.45
CA GLN A 105 -32.35 -11.71 -13.72
C GLN A 105 -32.23 -10.75 -14.91
N HIS A 106 -32.94 -9.62 -14.87
CA HIS A 106 -32.80 -8.57 -15.87
C HIS A 106 -31.42 -7.91 -15.81
N ILE A 107 -30.95 -7.54 -14.62
CA ILE A 107 -29.59 -7.00 -14.41
C ILE A 107 -28.54 -7.99 -14.90
N TRP A 108 -28.68 -9.28 -14.58
CA TRP A 108 -27.76 -10.33 -15.02
C TRP A 108 -27.66 -10.42 -16.55
N THR A 109 -28.80 -10.37 -17.24
CA THR A 109 -28.86 -10.54 -18.70
C THR A 109 -28.50 -9.28 -19.48
N THR A 110 -28.77 -8.08 -18.93
CA THR A 110 -28.62 -6.81 -19.65
C THR A 110 -27.43 -5.96 -19.21
N GLU A 111 -27.11 -5.97 -17.91
CA GLU A 111 -26.06 -5.13 -17.33
C GLU A 111 -24.78 -5.92 -17.03
N THR A 112 -24.86 -7.13 -16.50
CA THR A 112 -23.69 -7.84 -15.97
C THR A 112 -22.74 -8.37 -17.07
N ASN A 113 -23.24 -8.56 -18.30
CA ASN A 113 -22.44 -8.81 -19.53
C ASN A 113 -21.31 -9.87 -19.38
N THR A 114 -21.51 -10.93 -18.60
CA THR A 114 -20.46 -11.92 -18.32
C THR A 114 -20.20 -12.90 -19.46
N TYR A 115 -21.04 -12.95 -20.51
CA TYR A 115 -21.02 -13.96 -21.59
C TYR A 115 -21.06 -15.44 -21.14
N ILE A 116 -20.96 -15.69 -19.83
CA ILE A 116 -21.10 -16.97 -19.16
C ILE A 116 -22.59 -17.18 -18.83
N PRO A 117 -23.17 -18.34 -19.20
CA PRO A 117 -24.51 -18.69 -18.76
C PRO A 117 -24.62 -18.71 -17.23
N ASP A 118 -25.73 -18.20 -16.69
CA ASP A 118 -25.99 -18.12 -15.24
C ASP A 118 -25.71 -19.45 -14.49
N ARG A 119 -26.06 -20.58 -15.11
CA ARG A 119 -25.86 -21.92 -14.54
C ARG A 119 -24.38 -22.30 -14.41
N SER A 120 -23.55 -21.85 -15.35
CA SER A 120 -22.13 -22.19 -15.41
C SER A 120 -21.26 -21.24 -14.58
N TYR A 121 -21.79 -20.09 -14.15
CA TYR A 121 -21.01 -19.12 -13.38
C TYR A 121 -20.52 -19.66 -12.03
N HIS A 122 -21.22 -20.64 -11.44
CA HIS A 122 -20.79 -21.29 -10.19
C HIS A 122 -19.41 -21.95 -10.29
N GLU A 123 -19.02 -22.45 -11.47
CA GLU A 123 -17.71 -23.04 -11.72
C GLU A 123 -16.57 -22.00 -11.58
N PHE A 124 -16.88 -20.72 -11.80
CA PHE A 124 -15.92 -19.62 -11.74
C PHE A 124 -15.72 -19.05 -10.34
N ILE A 125 -16.68 -19.28 -9.44
CA ILE A 125 -16.71 -18.69 -8.09
C ILE A 125 -16.85 -19.74 -7.00
N GLU A 126 -16.65 -21.02 -7.31
CA GLU A 126 -16.95 -22.15 -6.42
C GLU A 126 -16.33 -21.97 -5.02
N VAL A 127 -15.06 -21.57 -4.97
CA VAL A 127 -14.32 -21.34 -3.72
C VAL A 127 -14.92 -20.18 -2.94
N GLN A 128 -15.12 -19.02 -3.57
CA GLN A 128 -15.67 -17.83 -2.92
C GLN A 128 -17.14 -18.02 -2.51
N TYR A 129 -17.90 -18.78 -3.30
CA TYR A 129 -19.29 -19.10 -3.04
C TYR A 129 -19.43 -20.04 -1.85
N ARG A 130 -18.57 -21.06 -1.73
CA ARG A 130 -18.48 -21.91 -0.53
C ARG A 130 -18.08 -21.12 0.70
N ALA A 131 -17.02 -20.30 0.61
CA ALA A 131 -16.59 -19.46 1.72
C ALA A 131 -17.72 -18.54 2.22
N LEU A 132 -18.49 -17.95 1.29
CA LEU A 132 -19.67 -17.15 1.63
C LEU A 132 -20.73 -17.96 2.38
N GLN A 133 -21.02 -19.20 1.93
CA GLN A 133 -21.96 -20.09 2.62
C GLN A 133 -21.45 -20.45 4.02
N ASP A 134 -20.22 -20.91 4.14
CA ASP A 134 -19.62 -21.34 5.41
C ASP A 134 -19.63 -20.21 6.44
N ILE A 135 -19.26 -19.00 6.03
CA ILE A 135 -19.25 -17.83 6.93
C ILE A 135 -20.65 -17.52 7.48
N PHE A 136 -21.69 -17.60 6.66
CA PHE A 136 -23.05 -17.23 7.06
C PHE A 136 -23.88 -18.39 7.65
N ASP A 137 -23.53 -19.64 7.36
CA ASP A 137 -24.21 -20.84 7.88
C ASP A 137 -23.65 -21.28 9.25
N CYS A 138 -22.35 -21.07 9.53
CA CYS A 138 -21.74 -21.44 10.82
C CYS A 138 -22.09 -20.51 11.99
N GLU A 139 -22.54 -19.28 11.72
CA GLU A 139 -22.63 -18.21 12.72
C GLU A 139 -24.08 -17.87 13.07
N SER A 140 -24.42 -17.98 14.36
CA SER A 140 -25.72 -17.53 14.88
C SER A 140 -25.79 -16.00 15.07
N GLU A 141 -24.65 -15.32 15.02
CA GLU A 141 -24.45 -13.87 15.23
C GLU A 141 -24.35 -13.07 13.92
N PRO A 142 -24.55 -11.73 13.95
CA PRO A 142 -24.42 -10.86 12.78
C PRO A 142 -22.96 -10.74 12.30
N VAL A 143 -22.71 -11.02 11.03
CA VAL A 143 -21.34 -11.01 10.45
C VAL A 143 -21.20 -9.89 9.41
N THR A 144 -20.03 -9.27 9.37
CA THR A 144 -19.63 -8.35 8.29
C THR A 144 -18.64 -9.08 7.39
N VAL A 145 -18.99 -9.26 6.12
CA VAL A 145 -18.14 -9.89 5.11
C VAL A 145 -17.71 -8.85 4.09
N VAL A 146 -16.43 -8.84 3.76
CA VAL A 146 -15.81 -7.97 2.75
C VAL A 146 -15.36 -8.83 1.59
N VAL A 147 -15.86 -8.53 0.39
CA VAL A 147 -15.36 -9.09 -0.87
C VAL A 147 -14.32 -8.12 -1.41
N SER A 148 -13.06 -8.54 -1.40
CA SER A 148 -11.92 -7.74 -1.85
C SER A 148 -11.28 -8.32 -3.11
N GLY A 149 -10.37 -7.56 -3.73
CA GLY A 149 -9.62 -8.02 -4.91
C GLY A 149 -9.34 -6.91 -5.91
N SER A 150 -8.61 -7.27 -6.97
CA SER A 150 -8.17 -6.33 -8.01
C SER A 150 -9.35 -5.74 -8.79
N ARG A 151 -9.10 -4.61 -9.47
CA ARG A 151 -10.09 -3.96 -10.33
C ARG A 151 -10.40 -4.85 -11.53
N GLY A 152 -11.67 -5.02 -11.86
CA GLY A 152 -12.10 -5.94 -12.92
C GLY A 152 -12.11 -7.43 -12.51
N GLY A 153 -11.79 -7.77 -11.26
CA GLY A 153 -11.81 -9.15 -10.73
C GLY A 153 -13.19 -9.78 -10.56
N GLY A 154 -14.28 -9.06 -10.87
CA GLY A 154 -15.64 -9.60 -10.84
C GLY A 154 -16.39 -9.47 -9.50
N LYS A 155 -15.95 -8.60 -8.59
CA LYS A 155 -16.58 -8.39 -7.26
C LYS A 155 -18.08 -8.02 -7.36
N THR A 156 -18.42 -6.97 -8.11
CA THR A 156 -19.81 -6.56 -8.34
C THR A 156 -20.64 -7.68 -8.99
N THR A 157 -20.05 -8.42 -9.94
CA THR A 157 -20.68 -9.58 -10.58
C THR A 157 -21.00 -10.67 -9.56
N PHE A 158 -20.08 -10.97 -8.65
CA PHE A 158 -20.26 -11.92 -7.55
C PHE A 158 -21.39 -11.48 -6.61
N LEU A 159 -21.45 -10.21 -6.20
CA LEU A 159 -22.53 -9.69 -5.36
C LEU A 159 -23.91 -9.77 -6.05
N ARG A 160 -23.97 -9.42 -7.33
CA ARG A 160 -25.20 -9.55 -8.14
C ARG A 160 -25.64 -11.00 -8.25
N LYS A 161 -24.69 -11.93 -8.39
CA LYS A 161 -24.97 -13.37 -8.41
C LYS A 161 -25.52 -13.85 -7.07
N ALA A 162 -24.88 -13.47 -5.96
CA ALA A 162 -25.34 -13.82 -4.62
C ALA A 162 -26.79 -13.36 -4.37
N MET A 163 -27.14 -12.14 -4.80
CA MET A 163 -28.52 -11.63 -4.71
C MET A 163 -29.50 -12.44 -5.58
N LEU A 164 -29.12 -12.77 -6.83
CA LEU A 164 -29.95 -13.56 -7.74
C LEU A 164 -30.18 -14.98 -7.21
N ASP A 165 -29.15 -15.63 -6.66
CA ASP A 165 -29.25 -16.99 -6.12
C ASP A 165 -30.03 -17.03 -4.82
N TRP A 166 -29.90 -16.02 -3.97
CA TRP A 166 -30.76 -15.88 -2.80
C TRP A 166 -32.23 -15.70 -3.19
N ALA A 167 -32.52 -14.84 -4.17
CA ALA A 167 -33.88 -14.63 -4.67
C ALA A 167 -34.45 -15.88 -5.37
N SER A 168 -33.59 -16.67 -6.02
CA SER A 168 -33.92 -17.93 -6.67
C SER A 168 -34.03 -19.14 -5.73
N ARG A 169 -33.79 -18.94 -4.44
CA ARG A 169 -33.82 -19.95 -3.36
C ARG A 169 -32.66 -20.94 -3.33
N ASN A 170 -31.51 -20.58 -3.89
CA ASN A 170 -30.31 -21.41 -3.97
C ASN A 170 -29.27 -21.10 -2.88
N LEU A 171 -29.35 -19.92 -2.25
CA LEU A 171 -28.32 -19.41 -1.32
C LEU A 171 -28.91 -18.88 -0.02
N LEU A 172 -28.35 -19.25 1.15
CA LEU A 172 -28.61 -18.67 2.48
C LEU A 172 -30.10 -18.59 2.91
N GLN A 173 -30.93 -19.53 2.45
CA GLN A 173 -32.38 -19.50 2.66
C GLN A 173 -32.80 -19.64 4.12
N ASN A 174 -32.00 -20.35 4.91
CA ASN A 174 -32.30 -20.62 6.32
C ASN A 174 -31.84 -19.49 7.23
N ARG A 175 -30.91 -18.63 6.78
CA ARG A 175 -30.37 -17.53 7.57
C ARG A 175 -31.17 -16.24 7.37
N PHE A 176 -31.29 -15.78 6.12
CA PHE A 176 -31.83 -14.45 5.83
C PHE A 176 -33.22 -14.49 5.20
N GLN A 177 -34.15 -13.77 5.82
CA GLN A 177 -35.52 -13.57 5.35
C GLN A 177 -35.60 -12.45 4.32
N TYR A 178 -34.81 -11.39 4.52
CA TYR A 178 -34.71 -10.24 3.62
C TYR A 178 -33.24 -9.97 3.29
N VAL A 179 -32.97 -9.75 2.00
CA VAL A 179 -31.67 -9.27 1.52
C VAL A 179 -31.93 -8.00 0.74
N PHE A 180 -31.20 -6.93 1.04
CA PHE A 180 -31.28 -5.65 0.37
C PHE A 180 -29.97 -5.38 -0.34
N TYR A 181 -30.04 -5.02 -1.62
CA TYR A 181 -28.88 -4.67 -2.41
C TYR A 181 -28.89 -3.16 -2.67
N PHE A 182 -27.85 -2.48 -2.22
CA PHE A 182 -27.67 -1.05 -2.43
C PHE A 182 -26.37 -0.76 -3.17
N SER A 183 -26.50 0.00 -4.24
CA SER A 183 -25.38 0.66 -4.89
C SER A 183 -25.04 1.93 -4.10
N VAL A 184 -23.93 1.91 -3.36
CA VAL A 184 -23.57 3.02 -2.44
C VAL A 184 -23.25 4.29 -3.21
N PHE A 185 -22.65 4.18 -4.40
CA PHE A 185 -22.36 5.35 -5.22
C PHE A 185 -23.63 6.08 -5.71
N SER A 186 -24.79 5.39 -5.79
CA SER A 186 -26.06 6.05 -6.15
C SER A 186 -26.50 7.10 -5.10
N LEU A 187 -25.92 7.01 -3.89
CA LEU A 187 -26.18 7.92 -2.79
C LEU A 187 -25.33 9.20 -2.86
N ASN A 188 -24.39 9.31 -3.82
CA ASN A 188 -23.49 10.47 -3.96
C ASN A 188 -24.20 11.81 -4.12
N ASN A 189 -25.40 11.81 -4.72
CA ASN A 189 -26.19 13.02 -4.97
C ASN A 189 -27.31 13.23 -3.94
N ILE A 190 -27.44 12.34 -2.95
CA ILE A 190 -28.45 12.43 -1.90
C ILE A 190 -27.79 13.08 -0.69
N THR A 191 -28.28 14.25 -0.29
CA THR A 191 -27.72 14.99 0.86
C THR A 191 -28.16 14.38 2.18
N GLU A 192 -29.45 14.08 2.31
CA GLU A 192 -30.05 13.50 3.51
C GLU A 192 -31.02 12.37 3.16
N LEU A 193 -30.95 11.28 3.91
CA LEU A 193 -31.89 10.17 3.86
C LEU A 193 -32.04 9.51 5.23
N SER A 194 -33.08 8.72 5.40
CA SER A 194 -33.21 7.75 6.48
C SER A 194 -33.01 6.33 5.93
N LEU A 195 -32.57 5.40 6.78
CA LEU A 195 -32.46 3.99 6.37
C LEU A 195 -33.85 3.42 5.99
N ALA A 196 -34.92 3.91 6.62
CA ALA A 196 -36.29 3.57 6.25
C ALA A 196 -36.64 3.95 4.80
N GLU A 197 -36.30 5.17 4.36
CA GLU A 197 -36.51 5.63 2.98
C GLU A 197 -35.71 4.76 2.00
N LEU A 198 -34.47 4.42 2.35
CA LEU A 198 -33.61 3.58 1.51
C LEU A 198 -34.19 2.17 1.33
N ILE A 199 -34.64 1.53 2.41
CA ILE A 199 -35.32 0.22 2.35
C ILE A 199 -36.62 0.33 1.55
N SER A 200 -37.45 1.34 1.86
CA SER A 200 -38.75 1.53 1.20
C SER A 200 -38.63 1.69 -0.32
N SER A 201 -37.55 2.32 -0.81
CA SER A 201 -37.30 2.50 -2.24
C SER A 201 -37.13 1.19 -3.02
N THR A 202 -36.83 0.09 -2.32
CA THR A 202 -36.61 -1.25 -2.92
C THR A 202 -37.79 -2.21 -2.75
N LEU A 203 -38.80 -1.81 -1.98
CA LEU A 203 -39.97 -2.64 -1.70
C LEU A 203 -41.06 -2.44 -2.76
N PRO A 204 -41.64 -3.50 -3.36
CA PRO A 204 -42.83 -3.37 -4.19
C PRO A 204 -44.05 -2.87 -3.39
N GLU A 205 -45.03 -2.24 -4.06
CA GLU A 205 -46.21 -1.62 -3.41
C GLU A 205 -47.05 -2.60 -2.56
N SER A 206 -46.92 -3.92 -2.78
CA SER A 206 -47.62 -4.98 -2.04
C SER A 206 -46.82 -5.63 -0.89
N SER A 207 -45.72 -4.99 -0.45
CA SER A 207 -44.77 -5.54 0.54
C SER A 207 -45.22 -5.38 2.00
N GLU A 208 -44.54 -6.06 2.92
CA GLU A 208 -44.57 -5.72 4.36
C GLU A 208 -44.08 -4.29 4.60
N THR A 209 -44.52 -3.68 5.71
CA THR A 209 -44.00 -2.36 6.11
C THR A 209 -42.55 -2.47 6.55
N VAL A 210 -41.77 -1.38 6.47
CA VAL A 210 -40.38 -1.37 6.95
C VAL A 210 -40.28 -1.81 8.42
N ASP A 211 -41.29 -1.45 9.23
CA ASP A 211 -41.41 -1.87 10.62
C ASP A 211 -41.51 -3.38 10.81
N ASP A 212 -42.32 -4.05 9.98
CA ASP A 212 -42.47 -5.50 10.05
C ASP A 212 -41.18 -6.21 9.61
N ILE A 213 -40.48 -5.66 8.62
CA ILE A 213 -39.20 -6.19 8.13
C ILE A 213 -38.10 -6.04 9.19
N LEU A 214 -37.93 -4.82 9.72
CA LEU A 214 -36.92 -4.49 10.73
C LEU A 214 -37.23 -5.05 12.12
N SER A 215 -38.35 -5.78 12.26
CA SER A 215 -38.70 -6.48 13.48
C SER A 215 -37.67 -7.59 13.81
N ASP A 216 -37.13 -8.31 12.82
CA ASP A 216 -36.11 -9.35 13.04
C ASP A 216 -34.79 -9.03 12.31
N PRO A 217 -34.00 -8.05 12.80
CA PRO A 217 -32.80 -7.58 12.11
C PRO A 217 -31.74 -8.67 11.91
N LYS A 218 -31.73 -9.74 12.73
CA LYS A 218 -30.84 -10.91 12.60
C LYS A 218 -31.03 -11.68 11.29
N ARG A 219 -32.18 -11.52 10.64
CA ARG A 219 -32.51 -12.18 9.37
C ARG A 219 -32.45 -11.24 8.19
N ILE A 220 -31.77 -10.11 8.36
CA ILE A 220 -31.53 -9.12 7.31
C ILE A 220 -30.05 -9.12 6.92
N LEU A 221 -29.81 -9.15 5.61
CA LEU A 221 -28.48 -8.93 5.02
C LEU A 221 -28.53 -7.70 4.12
N PHE A 222 -27.59 -6.78 4.32
CA PHE A 222 -27.35 -5.67 3.39
C PHE A 222 -26.14 -5.97 2.52
N ILE A 223 -26.34 -5.98 1.20
CA ILE A 223 -25.30 -6.06 0.19
C ILE A 223 -25.00 -4.65 -0.29
N LEU A 224 -23.78 -4.17 -0.08
CA LEU A 224 -23.36 -2.81 -0.42
C LEU A 224 -22.25 -2.84 -1.49
N ASP A 225 -22.51 -2.24 -2.64
CA ASP A 225 -21.63 -2.27 -3.83
C ASP A 225 -21.18 -0.86 -4.25
N GLY A 226 -19.89 -0.71 -4.63
CA GLY A 226 -19.37 0.50 -5.26
C GLY A 226 -18.80 1.56 -4.32
N PHE A 227 -18.13 1.16 -3.22
CA PHE A 227 -17.44 2.10 -2.31
C PHE A 227 -16.30 2.86 -2.99
N ASP A 228 -15.65 2.26 -4.00
CA ASP A 228 -14.57 2.90 -4.78
C ASP A 228 -15.01 4.17 -5.52
N TYR A 229 -16.32 4.42 -5.65
CA TYR A 229 -16.88 5.57 -6.36
C TYR A 229 -17.59 6.59 -5.43
N LEU A 230 -17.37 6.48 -4.12
CA LEU A 230 -17.97 7.39 -3.14
C LEU A 230 -17.32 8.79 -3.24
N LYS A 231 -18.13 9.86 -3.25
CA LYS A 231 -17.66 11.25 -3.35
C LYS A 231 -17.42 11.94 -2.01
N PHE A 232 -17.68 11.25 -0.90
CA PHE A 232 -17.57 11.79 0.45
C PHE A 232 -16.90 10.80 1.39
N ASP A 233 -16.21 11.31 2.40
CA ASP A 233 -15.48 10.47 3.34
C ASP A 233 -16.35 9.95 4.49
N LEU A 234 -16.18 8.66 4.76
CA LEU A 234 -16.78 7.94 5.89
C LEU A 234 -15.72 7.85 7.00
N GLU A 235 -15.51 8.93 7.73
CA GLU A 235 -14.56 8.94 8.86
C GLU A 235 -15.13 8.19 10.10
N LEU A 236 -14.23 7.83 11.03
CA LEU A 236 -14.58 7.43 12.40
C LEU A 236 -15.25 8.62 13.12
N ARG A 237 -16.56 8.72 12.96
CA ARG A 237 -17.37 9.83 13.47
C ARG A 237 -17.94 9.51 14.85
N THR A 238 -18.06 10.55 15.69
CA THR A 238 -18.69 10.47 17.02
C THR A 238 -20.18 10.79 17.00
N ASN A 239 -20.70 11.38 15.92
CA ASN A 239 -22.10 11.78 15.77
C ASN A 239 -22.99 10.71 15.10
N LEU A 240 -22.79 9.44 15.46
CA LEU A 240 -23.53 8.30 14.91
C LEU A 240 -24.96 8.22 15.48
N CYS A 241 -25.88 7.59 14.73
CA CYS A 241 -27.29 7.49 15.09
C CYS A 241 -27.77 6.03 15.01
N ASN A 242 -28.52 5.60 16.02
CA ASN A 242 -29.16 4.28 16.04
C ASN A 242 -30.61 4.30 15.50
N ASP A 243 -31.23 5.49 15.40
CA ASP A 243 -32.58 5.66 14.88
C ASP A 243 -32.59 5.61 13.35
N TRP A 244 -33.14 4.53 12.81
CA TRP A 244 -33.23 4.25 11.38
C TRP A 244 -34.33 5.04 10.65
N ARG A 245 -35.23 5.72 11.37
CA ARG A 245 -36.27 6.60 10.80
C ARG A 245 -35.80 8.02 10.63
N LYS A 246 -34.80 8.43 11.40
CA LYS A 246 -34.32 9.81 11.40
C LYS A 246 -33.66 10.11 10.07
N LYS A 247 -34.15 11.17 9.41
CA LYS A 247 -33.50 11.71 8.21
C LYS A 247 -32.23 12.44 8.62
N LEU A 248 -31.10 11.97 8.10
CA LEU A 248 -29.77 12.44 8.45
C LEU A 248 -28.90 12.56 7.19
N PRO A 249 -27.78 13.30 7.27
CA PRO A 249 -26.76 13.27 6.23
C PRO A 249 -26.40 11.83 5.84
N THR A 250 -26.36 11.55 4.53
CA THR A 250 -26.07 10.22 3.96
C THR A 250 -24.84 9.55 4.57
N GLN A 251 -23.78 10.33 4.78
CA GLN A 251 -22.53 9.86 5.39
C GLN A 251 -22.75 9.28 6.79
N ILE A 252 -23.59 9.94 7.60
CA ILE A 252 -23.88 9.52 8.98
C ILE A 252 -24.68 8.22 8.98
N VAL A 253 -25.66 8.08 8.09
CA VAL A 253 -26.45 6.85 7.97
C VAL A 253 -25.57 5.67 7.58
N LEU A 254 -24.72 5.84 6.55
CA LEU A 254 -23.79 4.80 6.09
C LEU A 254 -22.74 4.45 7.16
N SER A 255 -22.08 5.45 7.76
CA SER A 255 -21.12 5.20 8.85
C SER A 255 -21.77 4.51 10.05
N SER A 256 -23.02 4.87 10.40
CA SER A 256 -23.75 4.25 11.51
C SER A 256 -24.12 2.79 11.22
N LEU A 257 -24.46 2.46 9.96
CA LEU A 257 -24.74 1.09 9.53
C LEU A 257 -23.46 0.24 9.51
N LEU A 258 -22.36 0.75 8.92
CA LEU A 258 -21.08 0.05 8.82
C LEU A 258 -20.46 -0.25 10.20
N GLN A 259 -20.54 0.71 11.12
CA GLN A 259 -20.08 0.55 12.50
C GLN A 259 -21.09 -0.21 13.38
N LYS A 260 -22.18 -0.74 12.81
CA LYS A 260 -23.24 -1.48 13.52
C LYS A 260 -23.87 -0.71 14.69
N ILE A 261 -23.85 0.63 14.67
CA ILE A 261 -24.60 1.46 15.61
C ILE A 261 -26.09 1.46 15.24
N MET A 262 -26.36 1.52 13.94
CA MET A 262 -27.69 1.36 13.36
C MET A 262 -27.89 -0.11 12.96
N LEU A 263 -28.95 -0.74 13.46
CA LEU A 263 -29.25 -2.17 13.24
C LEU A 263 -28.05 -3.10 13.58
N PRO A 264 -27.55 -3.12 14.83
CA PRO A 264 -26.38 -3.92 15.23
C PRO A 264 -26.51 -5.42 14.93
N GLU A 265 -27.74 -5.92 14.91
CA GLU A 265 -28.07 -7.32 14.71
C GLU A 265 -28.14 -7.74 13.22
N CYS A 266 -27.97 -6.82 12.26
CA CYS A 266 -27.96 -7.16 10.84
C CYS A 266 -26.58 -7.62 10.35
N SER A 267 -26.57 -8.42 9.29
CA SER A 267 -25.34 -8.82 8.60
C SER A 267 -25.06 -7.93 7.40
N LEU A 268 -23.79 -7.76 7.05
CA LEU A 268 -23.32 -6.92 5.95
C LEU A 268 -22.45 -7.74 4.99
N LEU A 269 -22.61 -7.50 3.68
CA LEU A 269 -21.74 -8.01 2.62
C LEU A 269 -21.30 -6.82 1.75
N LEU A 270 -20.02 -6.49 1.80
CA LEU A 270 -19.46 -5.27 1.21
C LEU A 270 -18.54 -5.60 0.05
N GLU A 271 -18.60 -4.84 -1.05
CA GLU A 271 -17.54 -4.83 -2.07
C GLU A 271 -16.54 -3.71 -1.76
N LEU A 272 -15.27 -4.06 -1.53
CA LEU A 272 -14.19 -3.09 -1.33
C LEU A 272 -13.08 -3.32 -2.35
N GLY A 273 -12.74 -2.30 -3.13
CA GLY A 273 -11.51 -2.30 -3.92
C GLY A 273 -10.30 -1.89 -3.09
N ASN A 274 -9.10 -2.04 -3.68
CA ASN A 274 -7.82 -1.74 -3.02
C ASN A 274 -7.75 -0.30 -2.48
N ALA A 275 -8.41 0.66 -3.13
CA ALA A 275 -8.47 2.05 -2.67
C ALA A 275 -9.29 2.19 -1.39
N SER A 276 -10.47 1.57 -1.35
CA SER A 276 -11.43 1.72 -0.24
C SER A 276 -11.12 0.84 0.97
N LEU A 277 -10.34 -0.25 0.80
CA LEU A 277 -9.99 -1.17 1.89
C LEU A 277 -9.38 -0.44 3.10
N SER A 278 -8.39 0.41 2.87
CA SER A 278 -7.68 1.13 3.94
C SER A 278 -8.56 2.09 4.73
N ASN A 279 -9.56 2.71 4.09
CA ASN A 279 -10.43 3.70 4.70
C ASN A 279 -11.66 3.08 5.38
N ILE A 280 -12.19 1.99 4.83
CA ILE A 280 -13.45 1.40 5.30
C ILE A 280 -13.22 0.30 6.33
N ILE A 281 -12.18 -0.55 6.20
CA ILE A 281 -11.91 -1.62 7.18
C ILE A 281 -11.87 -1.11 8.63
N PRO A 282 -11.23 0.03 8.96
CA PRO A 282 -11.22 0.57 10.32
C PRO A 282 -12.60 0.90 10.89
N LEU A 283 -13.63 1.06 10.05
CA LEU A 283 -15.01 1.31 10.46
C LEU A 283 -15.76 0.02 10.81
N LEU A 284 -15.25 -1.15 10.41
CA LEU A 284 -15.99 -2.41 10.49
C LEU A 284 -15.66 -3.15 11.78
N GLN A 285 -16.69 -3.72 12.41
CA GLN A 285 -16.51 -4.63 13.54
C GLN A 285 -16.19 -6.04 13.03
N HIS A 286 -14.97 -6.51 13.28
CA HIS A 286 -14.47 -7.86 12.97
C HIS A 286 -14.82 -8.37 11.55
N PRO A 287 -14.39 -7.67 10.48
CA PRO A 287 -14.73 -8.08 9.11
C PRO A 287 -14.04 -9.40 8.74
N ARG A 288 -14.77 -10.28 8.04
CA ARG A 288 -14.20 -11.46 7.36
C ARG A 288 -14.00 -11.16 5.89
N GLU A 289 -12.86 -11.55 5.33
CA GLU A 289 -12.50 -11.23 3.96
C GLU A 289 -12.65 -12.43 3.02
N ILE A 290 -13.24 -12.20 1.85
CA ILE A 290 -13.29 -13.12 0.71
C ILE A 290 -12.57 -12.45 -0.45
N ILE A 291 -11.49 -13.07 -0.93
CA ILE A 291 -10.66 -12.49 -1.99
C ILE A 291 -11.10 -13.02 -3.36
N MET A 292 -11.46 -12.10 -4.26
CA MET A 292 -11.72 -12.37 -5.67
C MET A 292 -10.40 -12.42 -6.44
N SER A 293 -10.00 -13.62 -6.81
CA SER A 293 -8.68 -13.90 -7.39
C SER A 293 -8.67 -13.92 -8.93
N GLY A 294 -9.82 -13.78 -9.59
CA GLY A 294 -9.92 -13.76 -11.06
C GLY A 294 -10.08 -15.16 -11.67
N PHE A 295 -9.76 -15.29 -12.97
CA PHE A 295 -9.86 -16.55 -13.72
C PHE A 295 -8.59 -17.40 -13.58
N SER A 296 -8.80 -18.68 -13.24
CA SER A 296 -7.83 -19.76 -13.43
C SER A 296 -7.71 -20.16 -14.90
N GLU A 297 -6.65 -20.88 -15.26
CA GLU A 297 -6.46 -21.43 -16.62
C GLU A 297 -7.68 -22.22 -17.11
N GLN A 298 -8.25 -23.08 -16.25
CA GLN A 298 -9.45 -23.87 -16.57
C GLN A 298 -10.67 -22.97 -16.84
N THR A 299 -10.85 -21.94 -16.02
CA THR A 299 -11.97 -20.99 -16.21
C THR A 299 -11.80 -20.11 -17.45
N ILE A 300 -10.56 -19.79 -17.87
CA ILE A 300 -10.29 -19.07 -19.13
C ILE A 300 -10.73 -19.93 -20.33
N GLU A 301 -10.48 -21.24 -20.30
CA GLU A 301 -10.92 -22.17 -21.35
C GLU A 301 -12.46 -22.19 -21.45
N ILE A 302 -13.15 -22.39 -20.32
CA ILE A 302 -14.62 -22.40 -20.25
C ILE A 302 -15.19 -21.06 -20.74
N TYR A 303 -14.54 -19.94 -20.38
CA TYR A 303 -14.93 -18.61 -20.85
C TYR A 303 -14.82 -18.49 -22.37
N CYS A 304 -13.68 -18.89 -22.96
CA CYS A 304 -13.46 -18.84 -24.41
C CYS A 304 -14.49 -19.68 -25.18
N VAL A 305 -14.75 -20.89 -24.70
CA VAL A 305 -15.77 -21.80 -25.25
C VAL A 305 -17.17 -21.20 -25.18
N SER A 306 -17.51 -20.58 -24.04
CA SER A 306 -18.81 -19.91 -23.85
C SER A 306 -18.96 -18.69 -24.75
N PHE A 307 -17.88 -17.95 -25.03
CA PHE A 307 -17.91 -16.71 -25.80
C PHE A 307 -17.99 -16.92 -27.31
N PHE A 308 -17.27 -17.91 -27.86
CA PHE A 308 -17.08 -18.06 -29.31
C PHE A 308 -17.82 -19.22 -29.96
N ASN A 309 -18.35 -20.20 -29.20
CA ASN A 309 -18.71 -21.57 -29.58
C ASN A 309 -17.59 -22.59 -29.26
N THR A 310 -17.92 -23.87 -29.15
CA THR A 310 -17.00 -24.92 -28.65
C THR A 310 -15.72 -25.06 -29.47
N GLN A 311 -15.81 -25.18 -30.80
CA GLN A 311 -14.63 -25.44 -31.63
C GLN A 311 -13.73 -24.20 -31.74
N THR A 312 -14.31 -23.03 -32.06
CA THR A 312 -13.56 -21.78 -32.18
C THR A 312 -13.01 -21.33 -30.82
N GLY A 313 -13.73 -21.59 -29.73
CA GLY A 313 -13.29 -21.26 -28.37
C GLY A 313 -12.04 -22.01 -27.94
N VAL A 314 -11.95 -23.31 -28.24
CA VAL A 314 -10.75 -24.13 -27.95
C VAL A 314 -9.55 -23.64 -28.76
N GLU A 315 -9.73 -23.35 -30.06
CA GLU A 315 -8.66 -22.79 -30.90
C GLU A 315 -8.15 -21.44 -30.37
N ILE A 316 -9.06 -20.57 -29.92
CA ILE A 316 -8.68 -19.28 -29.33
C ILE A 316 -7.95 -19.47 -28.01
N PHE A 317 -8.42 -20.38 -27.15
CA PHE A 317 -7.75 -20.67 -25.89
C PHE A 317 -6.31 -21.14 -26.10
N GLU A 318 -6.07 -22.09 -27.01
CA GLU A 318 -4.73 -22.58 -27.33
C GLU A 318 -3.82 -21.47 -27.89
N ASN A 319 -4.37 -20.61 -28.75
CA ASN A 319 -3.65 -19.45 -29.25
C ASN A 319 -3.28 -18.47 -28.13
N LEU A 320 -4.21 -18.15 -27.23
CA LEU A 320 -3.95 -17.28 -26.08
C LEU A 320 -2.86 -17.88 -25.19
N LYS A 321 -2.95 -19.19 -24.89
CA LYS A 321 -1.99 -19.92 -24.06
C LYS A 321 -0.58 -19.92 -24.63
N SER A 322 -0.44 -19.98 -25.96
CA SER A 322 0.86 -19.87 -26.64
C SER A 322 1.53 -18.49 -26.45
N ILE A 323 0.74 -17.44 -26.19
CA ILE A 323 1.20 -16.07 -25.96
C ILE A 323 1.09 -15.74 -24.47
N LYS A 324 2.05 -16.26 -23.68
CA LYS A 324 2.04 -16.16 -22.21
C LYS A 324 1.71 -14.77 -21.63
N PRO A 325 2.25 -13.64 -22.15
CA PRO A 325 1.88 -12.32 -21.64
C PRO A 325 0.40 -11.98 -21.80
N LEU A 326 -0.18 -12.33 -22.94
CA LEU A 326 -1.60 -12.11 -23.21
C LEU A 326 -2.48 -13.04 -22.36
N PHE A 327 -2.05 -14.29 -22.19
CA PHE A 327 -2.73 -15.28 -21.37
C PHE A 327 -2.86 -14.82 -19.90
N ASN A 328 -1.78 -14.27 -19.33
CA ASN A 328 -1.80 -13.77 -17.94
C ASN A 328 -2.81 -12.61 -17.77
N LEU A 329 -2.98 -11.76 -18.79
CA LEU A 329 -4.01 -10.69 -18.74
C LEU A 329 -5.43 -11.26 -18.68
N CYS A 330 -5.66 -12.43 -19.29
CA CYS A 330 -6.96 -13.10 -19.25
C CYS A 330 -7.33 -13.63 -17.86
N CYS A 331 -6.41 -13.67 -16.89
CA CYS A 331 -6.76 -13.92 -15.49
C CYS A 331 -7.66 -12.81 -14.91
N CYS A 332 -7.61 -11.59 -15.44
CA CYS A 332 -8.60 -10.57 -15.11
C CYS A 332 -9.86 -10.77 -15.98
N PRO A 333 -11.05 -11.08 -15.41
CA PRO A 333 -12.27 -11.30 -16.19
C PRO A 333 -12.61 -10.17 -17.15
N TYR A 334 -12.40 -8.92 -16.72
CA TYR A 334 -12.64 -7.75 -17.56
C TYR A 334 -11.69 -7.65 -18.77
N LEU A 335 -10.39 -7.93 -18.58
CA LEU A 335 -9.43 -7.93 -19.68
C LEU A 335 -9.65 -9.13 -20.61
N CYS A 336 -9.99 -10.29 -20.06
CA CYS A 336 -10.37 -11.48 -20.85
C CYS A 336 -11.55 -11.16 -21.78
N TRP A 337 -12.61 -10.53 -21.24
CA TRP A 337 -13.72 -10.03 -22.04
C TRP A 337 -13.29 -9.08 -23.16
N MET A 338 -12.41 -8.14 -22.87
CA MET A 338 -11.93 -7.15 -23.84
C MET A 338 -11.11 -7.81 -24.96
N ILE A 339 -10.25 -8.77 -24.62
CA ILE A 339 -9.44 -9.54 -25.58
C ILE A 339 -10.35 -10.40 -26.46
N CYS A 340 -11.27 -11.17 -25.87
CA CYS A 340 -12.24 -11.98 -26.63
C CYS A 340 -13.14 -11.12 -27.53
N SER A 341 -13.62 -9.97 -27.05
CA SER A 341 -14.42 -9.06 -27.88
C SER A 341 -13.63 -8.54 -29.08
N THR A 342 -12.36 -8.20 -28.87
CA THR A 342 -11.43 -7.75 -29.92
C THR A 342 -11.19 -8.83 -30.96
N LEU A 343 -10.86 -10.05 -30.51
CA LEU A 343 -10.65 -11.20 -31.37
C LEU A 343 -11.89 -11.53 -32.20
N LYS A 344 -13.09 -11.43 -31.61
CA LYS A 344 -14.35 -11.63 -32.31
C LYS A 344 -14.53 -10.66 -33.47
N TRP A 345 -14.31 -9.37 -33.25
CA TRP A 345 -14.41 -8.39 -34.33
C TRP A 345 -13.37 -8.57 -35.43
N GLN A 346 -12.16 -9.02 -35.10
CA GLN A 346 -11.11 -9.32 -36.08
C GLN A 346 -11.46 -10.57 -36.89
N TYR A 347 -11.94 -11.62 -36.23
CA TYR A 347 -12.38 -12.87 -36.87
C TYR A 347 -13.56 -12.65 -37.83
N GLU A 348 -14.58 -11.90 -37.39
CA GLU A 348 -15.75 -11.55 -38.23
C GLU A 348 -15.35 -10.78 -39.51
N ARG A 349 -14.22 -10.07 -39.49
CA ARG A 349 -13.69 -9.35 -40.66
C ARG A 349 -12.63 -10.10 -41.44
N LYS A 350 -12.24 -11.31 -41.02
CA LYS A 350 -11.13 -12.09 -41.61
C LYS A 350 -9.81 -11.31 -41.60
N GLU A 351 -9.61 -10.45 -40.61
CA GLU A 351 -8.33 -9.78 -40.35
C GLU A 351 -7.38 -10.79 -39.70
N VAL A 352 -6.08 -10.71 -40.00
CA VAL A 352 -5.07 -11.45 -39.22
C VAL A 352 -5.13 -10.90 -37.79
N ALA A 353 -5.24 -11.79 -36.80
CA ALA A 353 -5.26 -11.38 -35.40
C ALA A 353 -4.08 -10.44 -35.15
N ASN A 354 -4.37 -9.19 -34.78
CA ASN A 354 -3.30 -8.27 -34.45
C ASN A 354 -2.57 -8.83 -33.25
N HIS A 355 -1.24 -8.82 -33.28
CA HIS A 355 -0.45 -9.18 -32.12
C HIS A 355 -0.82 -8.21 -31.00
N PHE A 356 -1.57 -8.70 -30.00
CA PHE A 356 -1.79 -7.96 -28.77
C PHE A 356 -0.40 -7.68 -28.19
N GLY A 357 -0.06 -6.41 -28.04
CA GLY A 357 1.20 -6.06 -27.42
C GLY A 357 1.16 -6.25 -25.91
N ARG A 358 2.30 -6.02 -25.28
CA ARG A 358 2.54 -6.32 -23.87
C ARG A 358 2.05 -5.23 -22.90
N THR A 359 1.44 -4.16 -23.40
CA THR A 359 1.16 -2.92 -22.65
C THR A 359 -0.32 -2.62 -22.59
N LEU A 360 -0.74 -1.95 -21.51
CA LEU A 360 -2.14 -1.65 -21.21
C LEU A 360 -2.68 -0.67 -22.25
N ALA A 361 -1.96 0.42 -22.53
CA ALA A 361 -2.40 1.40 -23.51
C ALA A 361 -2.62 0.80 -24.91
N LEU A 362 -1.77 -0.16 -25.30
CA LEU A 362 -1.88 -0.83 -26.59
C LEU A 362 -3.08 -1.77 -26.66
N LEU A 363 -3.34 -2.56 -25.60
CA LEU A 363 -4.52 -3.41 -25.52
C LEU A 363 -5.82 -2.61 -25.67
N TYR A 364 -5.94 -1.50 -24.96
CA TYR A 364 -7.13 -0.62 -25.04
C TYR A 364 -7.23 0.05 -26.40
N THR A 365 -6.09 0.41 -27.01
CA THR A 365 -6.07 0.97 -28.37
C THR A 365 -6.53 -0.04 -29.41
N ILE A 366 -6.06 -1.29 -29.34
CA ILE A 366 -6.50 -2.35 -30.27
C ILE A 366 -7.99 -2.62 -30.08
N PHE A 367 -8.47 -2.73 -28.84
CA PHE A 367 -9.91 -2.89 -28.54
C PHE A 367 -10.73 -1.75 -29.13
N MET A 368 -10.36 -0.51 -28.83
CA MET A 368 -11.08 0.68 -29.30
C MET A 368 -11.09 0.76 -30.83
N VAL A 369 -9.95 0.60 -31.50
CA VAL A 369 -9.85 0.62 -32.97
C VAL A 369 -10.68 -0.52 -33.58
N SER A 370 -10.65 -1.71 -32.98
CA SER A 370 -11.39 -2.88 -33.48
C SER A 370 -12.90 -2.67 -33.33
N ALA A 371 -13.37 -2.19 -32.17
CA ALA A 371 -14.76 -1.81 -31.95
C ALA A 371 -15.19 -0.72 -32.93
N PHE A 372 -14.39 0.32 -33.11
CA PHE A 372 -14.72 1.47 -33.94
C PHE A 372 -14.82 1.10 -35.42
N LYS A 373 -13.85 0.35 -35.95
CA LYS A 373 -13.87 -0.17 -37.34
C LYS A 373 -15.10 -1.05 -37.60
N SER A 374 -15.66 -1.73 -36.59
CA SER A 374 -16.81 -2.65 -36.78
C SER A 374 -18.05 -1.91 -37.27
N THR A 375 -18.16 -0.64 -36.91
CA THR A 375 -19.33 0.18 -37.18
C THR A 375 -19.02 1.29 -38.18
N TYR A 376 -17.80 1.82 -38.19
CA TYR A 376 -17.44 3.03 -38.92
C TYR A 376 -16.27 2.88 -39.90
N ALA A 377 -15.87 1.65 -40.27
CA ALA A 377 -14.74 1.42 -41.18
C ALA A 377 -14.80 2.22 -42.51
N ARG A 378 -16.01 2.52 -43.01
CA ARG A 378 -16.21 3.21 -44.30
C ARG A 378 -16.29 4.75 -44.19
N ASN A 379 -16.28 5.30 -42.97
CA ASN A 379 -16.44 6.74 -42.76
C ASN A 379 -15.09 7.48 -42.86
N PRO A 380 -15.09 8.76 -43.30
CA PRO A 380 -13.88 9.57 -43.32
C PRO A 380 -13.27 9.75 -41.92
N SER A 381 -11.94 9.69 -41.84
CA SER A 381 -11.19 9.79 -40.58
C SER A 381 -11.48 11.07 -39.78
N LYS A 382 -11.71 12.21 -40.47
CA LYS A 382 -12.10 13.48 -39.84
C LYS A 382 -13.46 13.38 -39.13
N GLN A 383 -14.44 12.71 -39.73
CA GLN A 383 -15.77 12.55 -39.14
C GLN A 383 -15.72 11.58 -37.95
N ASN A 384 -14.95 10.50 -38.10
CA ASN A 384 -14.69 9.55 -37.03
C ASN A 384 -14.02 10.20 -35.82
N ARG A 385 -13.01 11.05 -36.07
CA ARG A 385 -12.35 11.86 -35.03
C ARG A 385 -13.34 12.78 -34.32
N ALA A 386 -14.16 13.53 -35.04
CA ALA A 386 -15.12 14.45 -34.44
C ALA A 386 -16.11 13.72 -33.50
N ARG A 387 -16.60 12.54 -33.90
CA ARG A 387 -17.47 11.70 -33.06
C ARG A 387 -16.75 11.14 -31.85
N LEU A 388 -15.54 10.60 -32.02
CA LEU A 388 -14.79 10.05 -30.90
C LEU A 388 -14.43 11.12 -29.87
N ARG A 389 -14.20 12.35 -30.34
CA ARG A 389 -13.89 13.49 -29.48
C ARG A 389 -15.00 13.83 -28.49
N THR A 390 -16.28 13.69 -28.85
CA THR A 390 -17.38 13.96 -27.91
C THR A 390 -17.35 12.98 -26.73
N LEU A 391 -17.10 11.69 -27.00
CA LEU A 391 -16.89 10.68 -25.96
C LEU A 391 -15.64 10.94 -25.12
N CYS A 392 -14.52 11.33 -25.75
CA CYS A 392 -13.29 11.66 -25.04
C CYS A 392 -13.45 12.92 -24.16
N THR A 393 -14.25 13.90 -24.61
CA THR A 393 -14.54 15.13 -23.84
C THR A 393 -15.35 14.79 -22.58
N LEU A 394 -16.39 13.94 -22.70
CA LEU A 394 -17.13 13.44 -21.54
C LEU A 394 -16.20 12.71 -20.55
N ALA A 395 -15.30 11.88 -21.07
CA ALA A 395 -14.38 11.09 -20.25
C ALA A 395 -13.39 11.96 -19.47
N VAL A 396 -12.74 12.92 -20.14
CA VAL A 396 -11.74 13.81 -19.53
C VAL A 396 -12.40 14.83 -18.60
N GLU A 397 -13.57 15.36 -18.93
CA GLU A 397 -14.34 16.22 -18.02
C GLU A 397 -14.74 15.45 -16.76
N GLY A 398 -15.23 14.21 -16.93
CA GLY A 398 -15.53 13.33 -15.81
C GLY A 398 -14.31 13.03 -14.96
N MET A 399 -13.14 12.80 -15.56
CA MET A 399 -11.89 12.57 -14.83
C MET A 399 -11.49 13.79 -13.99
N TRP A 400 -11.47 15.00 -14.56
CA TRP A 400 -11.11 16.23 -13.83
C TRP A 400 -12.13 16.60 -12.74
N LYS A 401 -13.42 16.35 -12.96
CA LYS A 401 -14.48 16.60 -11.97
C LYS A 401 -14.69 15.45 -10.98
N GLN A 402 -14.00 14.33 -11.14
CA GLN A 402 -14.20 13.09 -10.37
C GLN A 402 -15.65 12.58 -10.46
N VAL A 403 -16.19 12.57 -11.69
CA VAL A 403 -17.51 12.07 -12.05
C VAL A 403 -17.36 10.82 -12.92
N TYR A 404 -17.97 9.72 -12.47
CA TYR A 404 -17.94 8.40 -13.12
C TYR A 404 -19.31 7.94 -13.62
N VAL A 405 -20.36 8.69 -13.25
CA VAL A 405 -21.76 8.43 -13.57
C VAL A 405 -22.32 9.68 -14.23
N PHE A 406 -22.94 9.49 -15.39
CA PHE A 406 -23.40 10.55 -16.27
C PHE A 406 -24.91 10.44 -16.49
N ASP A 407 -25.61 11.56 -16.42
CA ASP A 407 -27.02 11.63 -16.77
C ASP A 407 -27.20 11.98 -18.27
N SER A 408 -28.46 12.09 -18.71
CA SER A 408 -28.74 12.42 -20.12
C SER A 408 -28.35 13.86 -20.48
N ASP A 409 -28.26 14.77 -19.51
CA ASP A 409 -27.87 16.15 -19.73
C ASP A 409 -26.34 16.29 -19.83
N ASP A 410 -25.57 15.49 -19.08
CA ASP A 410 -24.11 15.33 -19.24
C ASP A 410 -23.73 14.96 -20.68
N LEU A 411 -24.44 13.98 -21.25
CA LEU A 411 -24.22 13.55 -22.64
C LEU A 411 -24.53 14.66 -23.64
N ARG A 412 -25.64 15.38 -23.45
CA ARG A 412 -26.04 16.49 -24.32
C ARG A 412 -25.03 17.65 -24.25
N ARG A 413 -24.59 18.02 -23.05
CA ARG A 413 -23.56 19.05 -22.83
C ARG A 413 -22.26 18.72 -23.53
N ASN A 414 -21.89 17.44 -23.57
CA ASN A 414 -20.71 16.94 -24.26
C ASN A 414 -20.92 16.64 -25.75
N GLY A 415 -22.09 16.99 -26.31
CA GLY A 415 -22.40 16.84 -27.74
C GLY A 415 -22.62 15.39 -28.19
N ILE A 416 -22.96 14.47 -27.29
CA ILE A 416 -23.28 13.09 -27.62
C ILE A 416 -24.77 13.00 -27.97
N SER A 417 -25.08 12.70 -29.24
CA SER A 417 -26.46 12.51 -29.70
C SER A 417 -27.04 11.17 -29.20
N GLU A 418 -28.38 11.04 -29.17
CA GLU A 418 -29.04 9.76 -28.85
C GLU A 418 -28.66 8.62 -29.83
N SER A 419 -28.37 8.97 -31.09
CA SER A 419 -27.82 8.00 -32.05
C SER A 419 -26.41 7.54 -31.67
N ASP A 420 -25.54 8.46 -31.25
CA ASP A 420 -24.18 8.12 -30.84
C ASP A 420 -24.20 7.31 -29.54
N LYS A 421 -25.04 7.68 -28.56
CA LYS A 421 -25.27 6.91 -27.32
C LYS A 421 -25.62 5.46 -27.62
N LYS A 422 -26.57 5.20 -28.52
CA LYS A 422 -26.94 3.83 -28.93
C LYS A 422 -25.74 3.07 -29.52
N VAL A 423 -24.89 3.74 -30.30
CA VAL A 423 -23.69 3.11 -30.85
C VAL A 423 -22.65 2.82 -29.77
N TRP A 424 -22.40 3.76 -28.85
CA TRP A 424 -21.45 3.57 -27.74
C TRP A 424 -21.88 2.46 -26.78
N LEU A 425 -23.19 2.30 -26.54
CA LEU A 425 -23.74 1.17 -25.79
C LEU A 425 -23.54 -0.16 -26.54
N ARG A 426 -23.74 -0.18 -27.86
CA ARG A 426 -23.51 -1.36 -28.70
C ARG A 426 -22.04 -1.76 -28.76
N MET A 427 -21.14 -0.79 -28.84
CA MET A 427 -19.69 -1.01 -28.80
C MET A 427 -19.16 -1.36 -27.40
N LYS A 428 -20.01 -1.29 -26.37
CA LYS A 428 -19.62 -1.50 -24.96
C LYS A 428 -18.54 -0.52 -24.49
N PHE A 429 -18.56 0.71 -25.01
CA PHE A 429 -17.80 1.82 -24.43
C PHE A 429 -18.55 2.42 -23.24
N LEU A 430 -19.87 2.53 -23.39
CA LEU A 430 -20.80 2.95 -22.35
C LEU A 430 -21.71 1.79 -21.95
N GLN A 431 -22.30 1.90 -20.77
CA GLN A 431 -23.29 0.98 -20.23
C GLN A 431 -24.39 1.76 -19.50
N ASN A 432 -25.62 1.24 -19.56
CA ASN A 432 -26.72 1.74 -18.75
C ASN A 432 -26.65 1.15 -17.35
N GLN A 433 -26.95 1.98 -16.35
CA GLN A 433 -27.14 1.58 -14.97
C GLN A 433 -28.35 2.32 -14.42
N GLY A 434 -29.52 1.68 -14.47
CA GLY A 434 -30.80 2.36 -14.26
C GLY A 434 -31.01 3.49 -15.28
N SER A 435 -31.32 4.69 -14.80
CA SER A 435 -31.47 5.91 -15.62
C SER A 435 -30.15 6.57 -16.03
N ASN A 436 -29.04 6.14 -15.42
CA ASN A 436 -27.74 6.76 -15.57
C ASN A 436 -26.86 5.97 -16.55
N ILE A 437 -25.78 6.60 -16.98
CA ILE A 437 -24.84 6.07 -17.97
C ILE A 437 -23.45 6.08 -17.34
N VAL A 438 -22.75 4.97 -17.47
CA VAL A 438 -21.37 4.82 -16.99
C VAL A 438 -20.50 4.35 -18.15
N PHE A 439 -19.20 4.59 -18.07
CA PHE A 439 -18.27 3.83 -18.92
C PHE A 439 -18.33 2.35 -18.51
N TYR A 440 -18.26 1.45 -19.48
CA TYR A 440 -18.37 0.00 -19.22
C TYR A 440 -17.38 -0.46 -18.14
N HIS A 441 -16.20 0.16 -18.13
CA HIS A 441 -15.28 0.07 -17.01
C HIS A 441 -14.56 1.41 -16.85
N SER A 442 -14.20 1.76 -15.63
CA SER A 442 -13.60 3.04 -15.28
C SER A 442 -12.19 3.24 -15.86
N THR A 443 -11.44 2.18 -16.18
CA THR A 443 -10.21 2.30 -16.97
C THR A 443 -10.46 2.68 -18.44
N LEU A 444 -11.61 2.34 -19.03
CA LEU A 444 -11.98 2.84 -20.37
C LEU A 444 -12.21 4.35 -20.32
N GLN A 445 -12.85 4.85 -19.26
CA GLN A 445 -12.99 6.30 -19.05
C GLN A 445 -11.62 6.97 -19.04
N TRP A 446 -10.66 6.45 -18.25
CA TRP A 446 -9.32 7.02 -18.21
C TRP A 446 -8.59 6.92 -19.55
N TYR A 447 -8.74 5.82 -20.28
CA TYR A 447 -8.18 5.67 -21.63
C TYR A 447 -8.73 6.74 -22.59
N PHE A 448 -10.05 6.94 -22.65
CA PHE A 448 -10.65 7.98 -23.48
C PHE A 448 -10.28 9.39 -23.01
N ALA A 449 -10.11 9.58 -21.70
CA ALA A 449 -9.65 10.85 -21.13
C ALA A 449 -8.22 11.18 -21.54
N VAL A 450 -7.32 10.19 -21.57
CA VAL A 450 -5.94 10.36 -22.06
C VAL A 450 -5.94 10.58 -23.58
N LEU A 451 -6.70 9.79 -24.33
CA LEU A 451 -6.80 9.90 -25.78
C LEU A 451 -7.26 11.30 -26.23
N PHE A 452 -8.05 12.01 -25.42
CA PHE A 452 -8.42 13.41 -25.67
C PHE A 452 -7.20 14.30 -25.98
N TYR A 453 -6.12 14.18 -25.21
CA TYR A 453 -4.91 15.00 -25.38
C TYR A 453 -4.16 14.68 -26.68
N PHE A 454 -4.23 13.44 -27.14
CA PHE A 454 -3.62 12.99 -28.39
C PHE A 454 -4.44 13.39 -29.64
N LEU A 455 -5.74 13.64 -29.49
CA LEU A 455 -6.64 14.04 -30.57
C LEU A 455 -6.71 15.58 -30.80
N GLN A 456 -6.16 16.39 -29.89
CA GLN A 456 -6.17 17.86 -29.98
C GLN A 456 -5.36 18.39 -31.16
N GLN A 457 -5.87 19.46 -31.79
CA GLN A 457 -5.19 20.25 -32.81
C GLN A 457 -4.84 21.64 -32.26
N TYR A 458 -3.77 22.26 -32.80
CA TYR A 458 -3.26 23.59 -32.42
C TYR A 458 -4.30 24.74 -32.43
N LYS A 459 -5.49 24.55 -33.00
CA LYS A 459 -6.54 25.58 -33.15
C LYS A 459 -7.78 25.32 -32.27
N ASP A 460 -7.77 24.29 -31.44
CA ASP A 460 -8.91 23.98 -30.60
C ASP A 460 -9.00 24.96 -29.43
N ALA A 461 -10.20 25.50 -29.17
CA ALA A 461 -10.44 26.37 -28.04
C ALA A 461 -10.20 25.62 -26.72
N HIS A 462 -9.60 26.31 -25.74
CA HIS A 462 -9.41 25.77 -24.40
C HIS A 462 -10.76 25.48 -23.75
N HIS A 463 -10.95 24.24 -23.29
CA HIS A 463 -12.13 23.89 -22.51
C HIS A 463 -11.95 24.42 -21.08
N PRO A 464 -12.94 25.12 -20.50
CA PRO A 464 -12.77 25.87 -19.24
C PRO A 464 -12.43 25.00 -18.02
N VAL A 465 -12.77 23.71 -18.05
CA VAL A 465 -12.52 22.76 -16.94
C VAL A 465 -11.30 21.86 -17.18
N ILE A 466 -10.94 21.60 -18.45
CA ILE A 466 -9.93 20.58 -18.77
C ILE A 466 -8.58 21.27 -18.86
N GLY A 467 -7.65 20.87 -17.98
CA GLY A 467 -6.28 21.38 -18.00
C GLY A 467 -5.49 20.94 -19.24
N ASN A 468 -4.34 21.57 -19.49
CA ASN A 468 -3.38 21.13 -20.51
C ASN A 468 -2.50 19.96 -19.99
N ILE A 469 -1.61 19.42 -20.84
CA ILE A 469 -0.73 18.29 -20.47
C ILE A 469 0.18 18.63 -19.28
N ALA A 470 0.71 19.85 -19.21
CA ALA A 470 1.57 20.27 -18.10
C ALA A 470 0.78 20.31 -16.78
N GLN A 471 -0.46 20.83 -16.79
CA GLN A 471 -1.36 20.81 -15.64
C GLN A 471 -1.74 19.37 -15.26
N LEU A 472 -2.01 18.50 -16.23
CA LEU A 472 -2.28 17.08 -16.00
C LEU A 472 -1.09 16.39 -15.31
N LEU A 473 0.13 16.62 -15.78
CA LEU A 473 1.35 16.09 -15.15
C LEU A 473 1.51 16.67 -13.73
N GLY A 474 1.20 17.96 -13.54
CA GLY A 474 1.09 18.60 -12.22
C GLY A 474 0.23 17.80 -11.25
N GLU A 475 -1.03 17.57 -11.61
CA GLU A 475 -1.99 16.82 -10.79
C GLU A 475 -1.55 15.37 -10.54
N ILE A 476 -1.00 14.70 -11.58
CA ILE A 476 -0.55 13.31 -11.52
C ILE A 476 0.52 13.10 -10.45
N TYR A 477 1.44 14.05 -10.30
CA TYR A 477 2.56 13.93 -9.36
C TYR A 477 2.33 14.68 -8.04
N ALA A 478 1.35 15.60 -7.98
CA ALA A 478 0.96 16.27 -6.74
C ALA A 478 0.04 15.43 -5.84
N HIS A 479 -0.82 14.58 -6.42
CA HIS A 479 -1.85 13.85 -5.67
C HIS A 479 -1.57 12.34 -5.58
N LYS A 480 -1.67 11.78 -4.36
CA LYS A 480 -1.53 10.32 -4.10
C LYS A 480 -2.75 9.48 -4.51
N GLN A 481 -3.70 10.01 -5.27
CA GLN A 481 -4.94 9.29 -5.59
C GLN A 481 -4.71 8.22 -6.67
N ASN A 482 -5.29 7.02 -6.47
CA ASN A 482 -5.17 5.88 -7.38
C ASN A 482 -5.66 6.15 -8.82
N GLN A 483 -6.56 7.11 -9.03
CA GLN A 483 -7.03 7.46 -10.38
C GLN A 483 -5.91 8.05 -11.26
N TRP A 484 -5.07 8.91 -10.68
CA TRP A 484 -3.96 9.53 -11.40
C TRP A 484 -2.85 8.53 -11.73
N PHE A 485 -2.69 7.50 -10.90
CA PHE A 485 -1.75 6.40 -11.12
C PHE A 485 -1.99 5.67 -12.45
N HIS A 486 -3.23 5.37 -12.80
CA HIS A 486 -3.53 4.71 -14.07
C HIS A 486 -3.50 5.67 -15.26
N THR A 487 -3.94 6.92 -15.06
CA THR A 487 -3.88 7.97 -16.09
C THR A 487 -2.43 8.20 -16.55
N ARG A 488 -1.45 8.22 -15.63
CA ARG A 488 -0.04 8.37 -16.01
C ARG A 488 0.51 7.19 -16.81
N ILE A 489 0.16 5.95 -16.45
CA ILE A 489 0.59 4.75 -17.17
C ILE A 489 0.06 4.81 -18.61
N LEU A 490 -1.24 5.07 -18.77
CA LEU A 490 -1.88 5.19 -20.08
C LEU A 490 -1.31 6.34 -20.91
N LEU A 491 -1.02 7.50 -20.30
CA LEU A 491 -0.41 8.64 -20.98
C LEU A 491 0.93 8.27 -21.62
N PHE A 492 1.78 7.55 -20.88
CA PHE A 492 3.08 7.10 -21.40
C PHE A 492 2.94 5.99 -22.42
N GLY A 493 2.10 4.99 -22.18
CA GLY A 493 1.88 3.89 -23.12
C GLY A 493 1.26 4.33 -24.45
N MET A 494 0.40 5.36 -24.43
CA MET A 494 -0.15 5.96 -25.64
C MET A 494 0.86 6.83 -26.40
N ALA A 495 1.87 7.34 -25.70
CA ALA A 495 2.96 8.11 -26.29
C ALA A 495 3.96 7.20 -27.05
N THR A 496 3.48 6.25 -27.86
CA THR A 496 4.25 5.30 -28.66
C THR A 496 3.96 5.46 -30.16
N GLU A 497 4.96 5.26 -31.01
CA GLU A 497 4.82 5.17 -32.47
C GLU A 497 3.91 4.00 -32.85
N GLN A 498 3.96 2.91 -32.08
CA GLN A 498 3.07 1.76 -32.27
C GLN A 498 1.59 2.14 -32.07
N VAL A 499 1.23 2.78 -30.95
CA VAL A 499 -0.15 3.25 -30.72
C VAL A 499 -0.57 4.28 -31.77
N THR A 500 0.34 5.20 -32.12
CA THR A 500 0.11 6.20 -33.17
C THR A 500 -0.27 5.55 -34.50
N SER A 501 0.48 4.54 -34.93
CA SER A 501 0.25 3.82 -36.19
C SER A 501 -1.10 3.10 -36.27
N LEU A 502 -1.67 2.71 -35.12
CA LEU A 502 -3.00 2.07 -35.04
C LEU A 502 -4.14 3.09 -35.10
N LEU A 503 -3.93 4.27 -34.51
CA LEU A 503 -4.94 5.33 -34.43
C LEU A 503 -5.05 6.15 -35.71
N GLU A 504 -3.92 6.46 -36.34
CA GLU A 504 -3.86 7.35 -37.51
C GLU A 504 -4.75 6.93 -38.69
N PRO A 505 -4.85 5.64 -39.07
CA PRO A 505 -5.73 5.22 -40.15
C PRO A 505 -7.21 5.50 -39.89
N CYS A 506 -7.64 5.44 -38.62
CA CYS A 506 -9.05 5.62 -38.24
C CYS A 506 -9.41 7.08 -37.97
N PHE A 507 -8.46 7.86 -37.46
CA PHE A 507 -8.73 9.19 -36.91
C PHE A 507 -7.88 10.30 -37.55
N GLY A 508 -6.87 9.99 -38.38
CA GLY A 508 -5.90 10.94 -38.95
C GLY A 508 -4.76 11.29 -37.98
N CYS A 509 -4.01 12.36 -38.25
CA CYS A 509 -2.85 12.82 -37.47
C CYS A 509 -3.07 12.89 -35.93
N ILE A 510 -2.15 12.29 -35.18
CA ILE A 510 -2.12 12.20 -33.71
C ILE A 510 -0.87 12.92 -33.16
N SER A 511 -1.03 13.71 -32.09
CA SER A 511 0.00 14.62 -31.56
C SER A 511 0.99 13.95 -30.59
N THR A 512 1.61 12.83 -30.98
CA THR A 512 2.47 12.03 -30.09
C THR A 512 3.79 12.71 -29.75
N LYS A 513 4.38 13.44 -30.69
CA LYS A 513 5.70 14.08 -30.52
C LYS A 513 5.63 15.21 -29.49
N GLU A 514 4.57 16.00 -29.53
CA GLU A 514 4.31 17.11 -28.62
C GLU A 514 4.13 16.60 -27.19
N VAL A 515 3.32 15.55 -27.00
CA VAL A 515 3.11 14.91 -25.69
C VAL A 515 4.43 14.41 -25.11
N ARG A 516 5.26 13.71 -25.90
CA ARG A 516 6.59 13.24 -25.45
C ARG A 516 7.49 14.38 -25.00
N GLN A 517 7.51 15.47 -25.76
CA GLN A 517 8.33 16.64 -25.43
C GLN A 517 7.88 17.28 -24.12
N GLU A 518 6.57 17.43 -23.89
CA GLU A 518 6.04 17.93 -22.62
C GLU A 518 6.39 17.00 -21.45
N ILE A 519 6.26 15.68 -21.60
CA ILE A 519 6.65 14.70 -20.57
C ILE A 519 8.12 14.86 -20.19
N ILE A 520 9.02 14.88 -21.17
CA ILE A 520 10.47 15.05 -20.93
C ILE A 520 10.75 16.39 -20.24
N ARG A 521 10.12 17.48 -20.74
CA ARG A 521 10.35 18.83 -20.22
C ARG A 521 9.90 18.95 -18.77
N TYR A 522 8.75 18.35 -18.43
CA TYR A 522 8.21 18.30 -17.08
C TYR A 522 9.11 17.49 -16.13
N ILE A 523 9.46 16.25 -16.50
CA ILE A 523 10.32 15.40 -15.65
C ILE A 523 11.70 16.04 -15.45
N LYS A 524 12.28 16.62 -16.50
CA LYS A 524 13.56 17.35 -16.39
C LYS A 524 13.48 18.54 -15.44
N SER A 525 12.36 19.27 -15.43
CA SER A 525 12.17 20.39 -14.51
C SER A 525 12.12 19.94 -13.05
N LEU A 526 11.65 18.72 -12.79
CA LEU A 526 11.55 18.14 -11.45
C LEU A 526 12.88 17.52 -10.99
N SER A 527 13.67 16.94 -11.89
CA SER A 527 14.98 16.36 -11.55
C SER A 527 16.04 17.41 -11.23
N GLN A 528 15.81 18.68 -11.59
CA GLN A 528 16.74 19.80 -11.38
C GLN A 528 16.35 20.71 -10.19
N GLN A 529 15.20 20.50 -9.54
CA GLN A 529 14.78 21.31 -8.40
C GLN A 529 15.35 20.77 -7.08
N GLU A 530 16.44 21.37 -6.62
CA GLU A 530 17.12 21.04 -5.35
C GLU A 530 16.38 21.52 -4.07
N CYS A 531 15.16 22.07 -4.16
CA CYS A 531 14.63 22.91 -3.06
C CYS A 531 13.15 22.72 -2.65
N ASN A 532 12.48 21.62 -2.97
CA ASN A 532 11.13 21.37 -2.42
C ASN A 532 10.88 19.89 -2.09
N GLU A 533 11.08 19.49 -0.83
CA GLU A 533 10.78 18.14 -0.30
C GLU A 533 9.36 17.64 -0.61
N LYS A 534 8.40 18.54 -0.90
CA LYS A 534 6.99 18.20 -1.18
C LYS A 534 6.69 17.85 -2.65
N LEU A 535 7.60 18.11 -3.60
CA LEU A 535 7.33 17.98 -5.04
C LEU A 535 8.39 17.17 -5.81
N VAL A 536 9.40 16.61 -5.14
CA VAL A 536 10.37 15.72 -5.79
C VAL A 536 9.66 14.44 -6.26
N VAL A 537 9.62 14.21 -7.57
CA VAL A 537 9.15 12.93 -8.09
C VAL A 537 10.20 11.88 -7.81
N HIS A 538 9.89 10.95 -6.91
CA HIS A 538 10.67 9.73 -6.76
C HIS A 538 10.75 9.00 -8.11
N PRO A 539 11.96 8.66 -8.62
CA PRO A 539 12.12 7.99 -9.91
C PRO A 539 11.25 6.73 -10.06
N GLN A 540 11.03 6.01 -8.96
CA GLN A 540 10.16 4.84 -8.89
C GLN A 540 8.73 5.11 -9.39
N ASN A 541 8.19 6.32 -9.22
CA ASN A 541 6.86 6.69 -9.73
C ASN A 541 6.76 6.60 -11.26
N LEU A 542 7.89 6.63 -11.97
CA LEU A 542 7.94 6.52 -13.43
C LEU A 542 8.01 5.06 -13.91
N PHE A 543 8.35 4.10 -13.06
CA PHE A 543 8.76 2.76 -13.52
C PHE A 543 7.65 2.04 -14.28
N PHE A 544 6.43 2.03 -13.75
CA PHE A 544 5.27 1.47 -14.45
C PHE A 544 4.92 2.22 -15.74
N CYS A 545 5.13 3.54 -15.78
CA CYS A 545 4.88 4.35 -16.98
C CYS A 545 5.89 4.03 -18.09
N ILE A 546 7.16 3.89 -17.72
CA ILE A 546 8.25 3.51 -18.60
C ILE A 546 8.04 2.10 -19.15
N LEU A 547 7.63 1.17 -18.28
CA LEU A 547 7.36 -0.21 -18.66
C LEU A 547 6.14 -0.34 -19.59
N ASP A 548 5.15 0.56 -19.52
CA ASP A 548 4.02 0.58 -20.47
C ASP A 548 4.37 1.25 -21.82
N ASN A 549 5.40 2.10 -21.88
CA ASN A 549 5.83 2.73 -23.13
C ASN A 549 6.71 1.80 -24.00
N GLN A 550 7.65 1.10 -23.37
CA GLN A 550 8.57 0.13 -24.00
C GLN A 550 9.51 0.65 -25.12
N GLU A 551 9.44 1.91 -25.55
CA GLU A 551 10.33 2.43 -26.59
C GLU A 551 11.68 2.85 -26.04
N GLU A 552 12.70 2.08 -26.41
CA GLU A 552 14.05 2.18 -25.86
C GLU A 552 14.65 3.60 -25.90
N ARG A 553 14.50 4.34 -27.01
CA ARG A 553 15.04 5.70 -27.13
C ARG A 553 14.40 6.68 -26.17
N PHE A 554 13.07 6.63 -26.03
CA PHE A 554 12.32 7.52 -25.14
C PHE A 554 12.57 7.16 -23.67
N VAL A 555 12.57 5.86 -23.35
CA VAL A 555 12.85 5.35 -22.01
C VAL A 555 14.26 5.74 -21.54
N ARG A 556 15.29 5.52 -22.37
CA ARG A 556 16.67 5.91 -22.02
C ARG A 556 16.78 7.41 -21.75
N GLN A 557 16.16 8.25 -22.59
CA GLN A 557 16.16 9.70 -22.38
C GLN A 557 15.57 10.12 -21.03
N LEU A 558 14.58 9.40 -20.50
CA LEU A 558 14.00 9.66 -19.19
C LEU A 558 14.85 9.10 -18.06
N MET A 559 15.34 7.86 -18.20
CA MET A 559 16.18 7.23 -17.17
C MET A 559 17.51 7.95 -16.96
N ASP A 560 18.08 8.52 -18.03
CA ASP A 560 19.32 9.29 -17.99
C ASP A 560 19.16 10.72 -17.43
N LEU A 561 17.97 11.07 -16.92
CA LEU A 561 17.76 12.31 -16.14
C LEU A 561 18.15 12.15 -14.67
N PHE A 562 18.38 10.93 -14.20
CA PHE A 562 18.60 10.62 -12.78
C PHE A 562 20.00 10.02 -12.56
N GLU A 563 20.78 10.64 -11.68
CA GLU A 563 22.07 10.10 -11.22
C GLU A 563 21.94 9.33 -9.89
N GLU A 564 20.89 9.63 -9.12
CA GLU A 564 20.54 8.92 -7.88
C GLU A 564 19.14 8.33 -7.98
N MET A 565 18.98 7.10 -7.50
CA MET A 565 17.70 6.42 -7.41
C MET A 565 17.48 5.79 -6.04
N THR A 566 16.25 5.90 -5.55
CA THR A 566 15.74 5.15 -4.42
C THR A 566 14.51 4.37 -4.86
N VAL A 567 14.51 3.08 -4.58
CA VAL A 567 13.46 2.15 -5.03
C VAL A 567 13.05 1.24 -3.87
N ASP A 568 11.76 1.19 -3.59
CA ASP A 568 11.15 0.25 -2.65
C ASP A 568 10.43 -0.87 -3.41
N ILE A 569 10.94 -2.09 -3.30
CA ILE A 569 10.40 -3.27 -3.97
C ILE A 569 9.54 -4.03 -2.97
N SER A 570 8.22 -3.88 -3.13
CA SER A 570 7.25 -4.48 -2.22
C SER A 570 6.66 -5.79 -2.74
N ASN A 571 6.72 -6.03 -4.05
CA ASN A 571 6.15 -7.18 -4.74
C ASN A 571 6.90 -7.48 -6.06
N VAL A 572 6.51 -8.55 -6.76
CA VAL A 572 7.14 -9.00 -8.01
C VAL A 572 6.96 -8.00 -9.17
N ASP A 573 5.86 -7.24 -9.20
CA ASP A 573 5.65 -6.19 -10.21
C ASP A 573 6.63 -5.04 -10.05
N ASP A 574 6.84 -4.59 -8.81
CA ASP A 574 7.83 -3.55 -8.49
C ASP A 574 9.23 -4.02 -8.90
N MET A 575 9.56 -5.29 -8.63
CA MET A 575 10.84 -5.88 -9.00
C MET A 575 11.03 -5.90 -10.52
N SER A 576 10.00 -6.34 -11.26
CA SER A 576 9.98 -6.40 -12.71
C SER A 576 10.14 -5.01 -13.35
N ALA A 577 9.40 -4.03 -12.83
CA ALA A 577 9.47 -2.64 -13.29
C ALA A 577 10.85 -2.04 -13.01
N THR A 578 11.40 -2.30 -11.84
CA THR A 578 12.74 -1.85 -11.43
C THR A 578 13.80 -2.45 -12.34
N GLN A 579 13.76 -3.77 -12.57
CA GLN A 579 14.68 -4.46 -13.46
C GLN A 579 14.65 -3.86 -14.88
N TYR A 580 13.45 -3.65 -15.43
CA TYR A 580 13.28 -3.06 -16.76
C TYR A 580 13.88 -1.65 -16.87
N CYS A 581 13.68 -0.83 -15.83
CA CYS A 581 14.14 0.55 -15.79
C CYS A 581 15.66 0.64 -15.57
N LEU A 582 16.21 -0.08 -14.60
CA LEU A 582 17.64 -0.08 -14.30
C LEU A 582 18.47 -0.59 -15.48
N HIS A 583 18.02 -1.61 -16.20
CA HIS A 583 18.70 -2.09 -17.41
C HIS A 583 18.83 -1.00 -18.51
N ARG A 584 18.03 0.07 -18.45
CA ARG A 584 18.04 1.17 -19.42
C ARG A 584 18.55 2.48 -18.84
N ALA A 585 19.02 2.47 -17.61
CA ALA A 585 19.65 3.62 -16.99
C ALA A 585 21.16 3.57 -17.26
N SER A 586 21.74 4.64 -17.81
CA SER A 586 23.19 4.68 -18.04
C SER A 586 23.94 5.58 -17.06
N LYS A 587 23.27 6.59 -16.48
CA LYS A 587 23.90 7.63 -15.65
C LYS A 587 23.76 7.46 -14.14
N VAL A 588 23.15 6.37 -13.67
CA VAL A 588 22.97 6.12 -12.24
C VAL A 588 24.32 5.86 -11.58
N LYS A 589 24.63 6.66 -10.56
CA LYS A 589 25.82 6.58 -9.71
C LYS A 589 25.49 6.04 -8.32
N ASN A 590 24.34 6.44 -7.78
CA ASN A 590 23.91 6.10 -6.43
C ASN A 590 22.58 5.33 -6.48
N LEU A 591 22.57 4.09 -5.99
CA LEU A 591 21.38 3.26 -5.98
C LEU A 591 21.03 2.81 -4.56
N HIS A 592 19.83 3.18 -4.11
CA HIS A 592 19.24 2.74 -2.86
C HIS A 592 18.09 1.79 -3.16
N LEU A 593 18.20 0.54 -2.69
CA LEU A 593 17.18 -0.49 -2.87
C LEU A 593 16.70 -0.95 -1.51
N HIS A 594 15.40 -0.82 -1.27
CA HIS A 594 14.73 -1.49 -0.16
C HIS A 594 13.91 -2.63 -0.74
N ILE A 595 14.14 -3.88 -0.32
CA ILE A 595 13.35 -5.03 -0.79
C ILE A 595 12.64 -5.66 0.40
N GLN A 596 11.32 -5.69 0.34
CA GLN A 596 10.50 -6.28 1.40
C GLN A 596 10.71 -7.79 1.46
N LYS A 597 10.78 -8.34 2.68
CA LYS A 597 11.00 -9.76 2.94
C LYS A 597 10.11 -10.69 2.10
N ARG A 598 8.85 -10.32 1.92
CA ARG A 598 7.86 -11.11 1.16
C ARG A 598 8.18 -11.32 -0.32
N VAL A 599 9.10 -10.54 -0.89
CA VAL A 599 9.49 -10.65 -2.32
C VAL A 599 10.34 -11.89 -2.58
N PHE A 600 11.23 -12.25 -1.64
CA PHE A 600 12.14 -13.40 -1.78
C PHE A 600 11.61 -14.70 -1.17
N LEU A 601 10.41 -14.68 -0.57
CA LEU A 601 9.76 -15.88 -0.04
C LEU A 601 9.21 -16.72 -1.20
N GLU A 602 10.04 -17.56 -1.81
CA GLU A 602 9.57 -18.67 -2.63
C GLU A 602 9.20 -19.92 -1.80
N ILE A 603 9.34 -19.90 -0.47
CA ILE A 603 9.10 -21.07 0.40
C ILE A 603 8.38 -20.71 1.71
N HIS A 604 7.19 -21.27 1.85
CA HIS A 604 6.46 -21.71 3.05
C HIS A 604 6.63 -20.95 4.39
N ASP A 605 5.55 -20.32 4.83
CA ASP A 605 5.16 -20.27 6.25
C ASP A 605 3.74 -20.88 6.38
N PRO A 606 3.57 -22.07 7.01
CA PRO A 606 2.24 -22.68 7.19
C PRO A 606 1.33 -21.91 8.16
N GLU A 607 1.86 -20.94 8.92
CA GLU A 607 1.08 -20.23 9.94
C GLU A 607 0.36 -18.97 9.42
N TYR A 608 0.66 -18.49 8.21
CA TYR A 608 0.01 -17.30 7.63
C TYR A 608 -0.33 -17.44 6.13
N ALA A 609 -1.55 -17.91 5.88
CA ALA A 609 -2.36 -17.76 4.66
C ALA A 609 -2.03 -18.60 3.39
N ASP A 610 -3.12 -18.97 2.70
CA ASP A 610 -3.24 -19.95 1.60
C ASP A 610 -2.21 -19.84 0.46
N LEU A 611 -1.57 -20.98 0.16
CA LEU A 611 -0.60 -21.20 -0.92
C LEU A 611 -1.17 -20.87 -2.32
N GLU A 612 -2.48 -21.00 -2.51
CA GLU A 612 -3.14 -20.63 -3.78
C GLU A 612 -3.26 -19.11 -3.96
N LEU A 613 -3.41 -18.36 -2.87
CA LEU A 613 -3.57 -16.91 -2.86
C LEU A 613 -2.27 -16.19 -3.23
N PHE A 614 -1.13 -16.69 -2.74
CA PHE A 614 0.19 -16.17 -3.12
C PHE A 614 0.53 -16.47 -4.60
N LYS A 615 0.23 -17.68 -5.07
CA LYS A 615 0.44 -18.09 -6.47
C LYS A 615 -0.51 -17.38 -7.44
N LEU A 616 -1.76 -17.06 -7.07
CA LEU A 616 -2.68 -16.32 -7.93
C LEU A 616 -2.43 -14.81 -7.93
N ASN A 617 -1.99 -14.21 -6.81
CA ASN A 617 -1.57 -12.79 -6.80
C ASN A 617 -0.30 -12.58 -7.62
N GLN A 618 0.62 -13.56 -7.67
CA GLN A 618 1.65 -13.59 -8.69
C GLN A 618 1.00 -13.71 -10.09
N LYS A 619 0.13 -14.68 -10.38
CA LYS A 619 -0.43 -14.84 -11.74
C LYS A 619 -1.27 -13.66 -12.26
N CYS A 620 -1.94 -12.90 -11.39
CA CYS A 620 -2.76 -11.72 -11.76
C CYS A 620 -1.97 -10.41 -11.85
N SER A 621 -0.66 -10.46 -11.62
CA SER A 621 0.21 -9.33 -11.91
C SER A 621 0.20 -9.08 -13.43
N PHE A 622 0.05 -7.82 -13.82
CA PHE A 622 0.07 -7.40 -15.22
C PHE A 622 1.42 -7.74 -15.89
N MET A 623 2.46 -8.09 -15.12
CA MET A 623 3.86 -8.04 -15.54
C MET A 623 4.72 -9.25 -15.17
N THR A 624 4.14 -10.40 -14.79
CA THR A 624 4.83 -11.66 -14.39
C THR A 624 5.76 -12.34 -15.40
N ASN A 625 6.20 -11.64 -16.45
CA ASN A 625 7.13 -12.20 -17.43
C ASN A 625 8.59 -11.78 -17.22
N PHE A 626 8.93 -11.08 -16.14
CA PHE A 626 10.32 -10.78 -15.78
C PHE A 626 10.70 -11.64 -14.58
N GLY A 627 11.40 -12.74 -14.87
CA GLY A 627 11.58 -13.88 -13.95
C GLY A 627 12.35 -13.62 -12.65
N ASP A 628 12.18 -14.57 -11.75
CA ASP A 628 12.45 -14.58 -10.30
C ASP A 628 13.93 -14.57 -9.87
N GLY A 629 14.84 -13.86 -10.56
CA GLY A 629 16.25 -13.94 -10.16
C GLY A 629 17.29 -13.03 -10.79
N LEU A 630 16.89 -12.03 -11.58
CA LEU A 630 17.83 -11.23 -12.40
C LEU A 630 17.93 -9.76 -12.00
N LEU A 631 17.36 -9.32 -10.87
CA LEU A 631 17.53 -7.93 -10.42
C LEU A 631 19.02 -7.58 -10.27
N PHE A 632 19.79 -8.41 -9.58
CA PHE A 632 21.21 -8.16 -9.33
C PHE A 632 22.08 -8.20 -10.59
N SER A 633 21.72 -9.00 -11.60
CA SER A 633 22.46 -9.00 -12.87
C SER A 633 22.27 -7.71 -13.66
N THR A 634 21.21 -6.93 -13.40
CA THR A 634 21.06 -5.61 -14.04
C THR A 634 22.14 -4.62 -13.65
N PHE A 635 22.81 -4.82 -12.51
CA PHE A 635 23.88 -3.94 -12.05
C PHE A 635 25.10 -3.98 -12.97
N LEU A 636 25.30 -5.09 -13.70
CA LEU A 636 26.32 -5.20 -14.74
C LEU A 636 26.09 -4.24 -15.92
N HIS A 637 24.87 -3.72 -16.06
CA HIS A 637 24.49 -2.77 -17.10
C HIS A 637 24.52 -1.31 -16.62
N LEU A 638 24.97 -1.04 -15.39
CA LEU A 638 25.10 0.29 -14.80
C LEU A 638 26.59 0.70 -14.73
N PRO A 639 27.19 1.21 -15.82
CA PRO A 639 28.64 1.44 -15.91
C PRO A 639 29.18 2.54 -14.98
N HIS A 640 28.29 3.39 -14.46
CA HIS A 640 28.64 4.50 -13.58
C HIS A 640 28.25 4.27 -12.12
N LEU A 641 27.70 3.09 -11.79
CA LEU A 641 27.28 2.79 -10.42
C LEU A 641 28.50 2.69 -9.50
N LYS A 642 28.57 3.58 -8.52
CA LYS A 642 29.65 3.66 -7.52
C LYS A 642 29.17 3.36 -6.11
N TYR A 643 27.94 3.71 -5.80
CA TYR A 643 27.37 3.56 -4.47
C TYR A 643 26.11 2.68 -4.54
N MET A 644 26.05 1.66 -3.69
CA MET A 644 24.91 0.76 -3.54
C MET A 644 24.54 0.58 -2.08
N ASN A 645 23.30 0.91 -1.75
CA ASN A 645 22.76 0.77 -0.40
C ASN A 645 21.50 -0.10 -0.40
N LEU A 646 21.56 -1.22 0.30
CA LEU A 646 20.49 -2.19 0.49
C LEU A 646 19.98 -2.21 1.95
N TYR A 647 20.28 -1.20 2.75
CA TYR A 647 20.00 -1.18 4.19
C TYR A 647 18.55 -1.54 4.52
N GLY A 648 18.35 -2.43 5.49
CA GLY A 648 17.03 -2.88 5.94
C GLY A 648 16.33 -3.85 4.97
N THR A 649 17.04 -4.34 3.95
CA THR A 649 16.51 -5.34 3.00
C THR A 649 16.78 -6.75 3.51
N ASN A 650 15.74 -7.58 3.69
CA ASN A 650 15.97 -8.99 4.03
C ASN A 650 16.50 -9.75 2.81
N LEU A 651 17.79 -10.10 2.84
CA LEU A 651 18.45 -10.87 1.78
C LEU A 651 18.56 -12.34 2.21
N SER A 652 17.93 -13.24 1.44
CA SER A 652 18.19 -14.67 1.57
C SER A 652 19.63 -15.00 1.16
N ASN A 653 20.15 -16.16 1.58
CA ASN A 653 21.48 -16.61 1.15
C ASN A 653 21.60 -16.66 -0.39
N ASP A 654 20.55 -17.12 -1.09
CA ASP A 654 20.50 -17.13 -2.56
C ASP A 654 20.56 -15.72 -3.17
N ALA A 655 19.90 -14.74 -2.53
CA ALA A 655 19.96 -13.35 -2.96
C ALA A 655 21.36 -12.77 -2.76
N VAL A 656 22.02 -13.09 -1.64
CA VAL A 656 23.43 -12.71 -1.39
C VAL A 656 24.35 -13.34 -2.42
N GLU A 657 24.18 -14.62 -2.76
CA GLU A 657 24.98 -15.29 -3.80
C GLU A 657 24.83 -14.61 -5.16
N ARG A 658 23.60 -14.28 -5.56
CA ARG A 658 23.33 -13.56 -6.82
C ARG A 658 23.95 -12.18 -6.83
N LEU A 659 23.81 -11.42 -5.75
CA LEU A 659 24.48 -10.11 -5.58
C LEU A 659 26.00 -10.26 -5.71
N CYS A 660 26.59 -11.19 -4.97
CA CYS A 660 28.03 -11.45 -4.97
C CYS A 660 28.52 -11.91 -6.36
N SER A 661 27.72 -12.68 -7.10
CA SER A 661 28.04 -13.08 -8.47
C SER A 661 28.15 -11.88 -9.40
N ALA A 662 27.31 -10.85 -9.21
CA ALA A 662 27.36 -9.62 -10.00
C ALA A 662 28.57 -8.76 -9.62
N LEU A 663 28.93 -8.69 -8.34
CA LEU A 663 30.09 -7.93 -7.85
C LEU A 663 31.44 -8.46 -8.35
N LYS A 664 31.55 -9.77 -8.64
CA LYS A 664 32.78 -10.40 -9.14
C LYS A 664 33.17 -9.99 -10.56
N PHE A 665 32.25 -9.42 -11.34
CA PHE A 665 32.57 -8.99 -12.70
C PHE A 665 33.37 -7.69 -12.68
N SER A 666 34.45 -7.62 -13.47
CA SER A 666 35.29 -6.41 -13.59
C SER A 666 34.55 -5.19 -14.16
N THR A 667 33.37 -5.38 -14.74
CA THR A 667 32.48 -4.31 -15.20
C THR A 667 31.68 -3.68 -14.06
N CYS A 668 31.62 -4.31 -12.89
CA CYS A 668 30.96 -3.77 -11.71
C CYS A 668 31.84 -2.72 -11.05
N GLY A 669 31.45 -1.45 -11.15
CA GLY A 669 32.24 -0.32 -10.67
C GLY A 669 31.98 0.11 -9.22
N VAL A 670 31.24 -0.68 -8.44
CA VAL A 670 30.78 -0.32 -7.08
C VAL A 670 31.97 -0.16 -6.14
N GLU A 671 32.06 1.01 -5.51
CA GLU A 671 33.09 1.38 -4.52
C GLU A 671 32.54 1.37 -3.09
N GLU A 672 31.24 1.63 -2.91
CA GLU A 672 30.59 1.62 -1.60
C GLU A 672 29.40 0.65 -1.59
N LEU A 673 29.45 -0.33 -0.69
CA LEU A 673 28.44 -1.38 -0.55
C LEU A 673 27.90 -1.41 0.88
N LEU A 674 26.63 -1.04 1.05
CA LEU A 674 25.97 -0.92 2.35
C LEU A 674 24.88 -1.99 2.47
N LEU A 675 25.11 -2.94 3.37
CA LEU A 675 24.29 -4.12 3.59
C LEU A 675 23.83 -4.20 5.07
N GLY A 676 23.58 -3.05 5.69
CA GLY A 676 23.19 -2.98 7.09
C GLY A 676 21.77 -3.51 7.33
N LYS A 677 21.53 -4.24 8.42
CA LYS A 677 20.23 -4.80 8.79
C LYS A 677 19.59 -5.63 7.66
N CYS A 678 20.39 -6.50 7.04
CA CYS A 678 19.97 -7.30 5.89
C CYS A 678 19.74 -8.80 6.19
N ASP A 679 19.72 -9.18 7.47
CA ASP A 679 19.67 -10.57 7.94
C ASP A 679 20.83 -11.46 7.43
N ILE A 680 22.01 -10.86 7.21
CA ILE A 680 23.19 -11.56 6.71
C ILE A 680 23.73 -12.52 7.77
N SER A 681 23.74 -13.81 7.46
CA SER A 681 24.30 -14.85 8.30
C SER A 681 25.83 -14.89 8.26
N SER A 682 26.46 -15.57 9.22
CA SER A 682 27.91 -15.81 9.21
C SER A 682 28.41 -16.54 7.95
N GLU A 683 27.56 -17.38 7.34
CA GLU A 683 27.89 -18.12 6.12
C GLU A 683 27.81 -17.21 4.89
N ALA A 684 26.72 -16.46 4.76
CA ALA A 684 26.57 -15.45 3.70
C ALA A 684 27.68 -14.39 3.76
N CYS A 685 28.14 -14.03 4.96
CA CYS A 685 29.30 -13.16 5.15
C CYS A 685 30.59 -13.71 4.52
N GLY A 686 30.79 -15.03 4.54
CA GLY A 686 31.93 -15.66 3.87
C GLY A 686 31.83 -15.57 2.34
N ILE A 687 30.62 -15.67 1.80
CA ILE A 687 30.35 -15.48 0.36
C ILE A 687 30.66 -14.04 -0.04
N ILE A 688 30.24 -13.05 0.77
CA ILE A 688 30.56 -11.64 0.57
C ILE A 688 32.08 -11.45 0.60
N ALA A 689 32.76 -11.90 1.65
CA ALA A 689 34.22 -11.75 1.80
C ALA A 689 34.99 -12.28 0.59
N THR A 690 34.66 -13.50 0.12
CA THR A 690 35.33 -14.09 -1.06
C THR A 690 35.00 -13.36 -2.36
N SER A 691 33.83 -12.73 -2.47
CA SER A 691 33.43 -11.97 -3.67
C SER A 691 34.09 -10.60 -3.80
N LEU A 692 34.55 -10.04 -2.69
CA LEU A 692 35.19 -8.73 -2.67
C LEU A 692 36.71 -8.78 -2.92
N ILE A 693 37.29 -9.98 -2.96
CA ILE A 693 38.67 -10.20 -3.43
C ILE A 693 38.74 -9.83 -4.92
N ASN A 694 39.67 -8.94 -5.30
CA ASN A 694 39.76 -8.31 -6.63
C ASN A 694 38.56 -7.41 -7.03
N SER A 695 37.79 -6.90 -6.06
CA SER A 695 36.74 -5.90 -6.32
C SER A 695 37.24 -4.47 -6.10
N GLU A 696 36.48 -3.50 -6.61
CA GLU A 696 36.73 -2.06 -6.39
C GLU A 696 36.08 -1.52 -5.10
N VAL A 697 35.48 -2.38 -4.27
CA VAL A 697 34.79 -1.96 -3.05
C VAL A 697 35.80 -1.47 -2.00
N LYS A 698 35.73 -0.18 -1.68
CA LYS A 698 36.55 0.51 -0.69
C LYS A 698 35.83 0.67 0.64
N HIS A 699 34.51 0.70 0.64
CA HIS A 699 33.70 0.87 1.84
C HIS A 699 32.63 -0.20 1.93
N LEU A 700 32.63 -0.96 3.03
CA LEU A 700 31.68 -2.03 3.30
C LEU A 700 30.99 -1.78 4.63
N SER A 701 29.67 -1.68 4.62
CA SER A 701 28.87 -1.68 5.84
C SER A 701 28.06 -2.96 5.98
N LEU A 702 28.25 -3.67 7.09
CA LEU A 702 27.50 -4.87 7.47
C LEU A 702 26.82 -4.68 8.83
N VAL A 703 26.60 -3.44 9.27
CA VAL A 703 26.03 -3.14 10.59
C VAL A 703 24.70 -3.84 10.83
N GLU A 704 24.36 -4.12 12.07
CA GLU A 704 23.08 -4.75 12.46
C GLU A 704 22.83 -6.11 11.79
N ASN A 705 23.86 -6.88 11.46
CA ASN A 705 23.73 -8.27 10.97
C ASN A 705 24.35 -9.28 11.95
N PRO A 706 23.75 -10.47 12.16
CA PRO A 706 24.25 -11.46 13.11
C PRO A 706 25.46 -12.25 12.56
N LEU A 707 26.55 -11.56 12.21
CA LEU A 707 27.75 -12.14 11.60
C LEU A 707 28.47 -13.11 12.54
N LYS A 708 28.47 -12.79 13.85
CA LYS A 708 29.23 -13.51 14.89
C LYS A 708 30.73 -13.55 14.57
N ASN A 709 31.50 -14.22 15.42
CA ASN A 709 32.96 -14.32 15.24
C ASN A 709 33.36 -15.04 13.92
N LYS A 710 32.56 -16.02 13.46
CA LYS A 710 32.83 -16.77 12.22
C LYS A 710 32.71 -15.91 10.96
N GLY A 711 31.74 -14.98 10.91
CA GLY A 711 31.60 -14.05 9.80
C GLY A 711 32.81 -13.11 9.70
N VAL A 712 33.22 -12.53 10.84
CA VAL A 712 34.39 -11.65 10.91
C VAL A 712 35.69 -12.38 10.58
N MET A 713 35.85 -13.64 10.99
CA MET A 713 37.00 -14.45 10.57
C MET A 713 37.15 -14.47 9.04
N SER A 714 36.05 -14.67 8.30
CA SER A 714 36.08 -14.66 6.83
C SER A 714 36.45 -13.28 6.25
N LEU A 715 35.94 -12.20 6.84
CA LEU A 715 36.30 -10.83 6.45
C LEU A 715 37.78 -10.54 6.73
N CYS A 716 38.32 -11.02 7.84
CA CYS A 716 39.73 -10.88 8.18
C CYS A 716 40.64 -11.63 7.20
N GLU A 717 40.25 -12.82 6.74
CA GLU A 717 41.00 -13.52 5.69
C GLU A 717 41.00 -12.76 4.37
N MET A 718 39.88 -12.11 4.01
CA MET A 718 39.84 -11.19 2.86
C MET A 718 40.74 -9.96 3.07
N LEU A 719 40.75 -9.35 4.25
CA LEU A 719 41.60 -8.19 4.55
C LEU A 719 43.10 -8.50 4.47
N LYS A 720 43.51 -9.75 4.74
CA LYS A 720 44.90 -10.21 4.58
C LYS A 720 45.31 -10.37 3.11
N ASP A 721 44.37 -10.42 2.18
CA ASP A 721 44.65 -10.57 0.75
C ASP A 721 45.11 -9.25 0.13
N PRO A 722 46.24 -9.20 -0.60
CA PRO A 722 46.78 -7.97 -1.18
C PRO A 722 45.90 -7.36 -2.29
N SER A 723 44.96 -8.14 -2.85
CA SER A 723 43.99 -7.66 -3.84
C SER A 723 42.74 -7.02 -3.21
N CYS A 724 42.62 -7.04 -1.88
CA CYS A 724 41.53 -6.36 -1.19
C CYS A 724 41.68 -4.84 -1.29
N ALA A 725 40.66 -4.15 -1.81
CA ALA A 725 40.64 -2.70 -1.95
C ALA A 725 40.02 -1.97 -0.75
N LEU A 726 39.61 -2.69 0.30
CA LEU A 726 38.82 -2.14 1.39
C LEU A 726 39.61 -1.15 2.25
N GLU A 727 39.08 0.06 2.37
CA GLU A 727 39.62 1.18 3.16
C GLU A 727 38.78 1.45 4.41
N SER A 728 37.52 1.00 4.43
CA SER A 728 36.54 1.27 5.49
C SER A 728 35.60 0.09 5.74
N LEU A 729 35.48 -0.33 6.99
CA LEU A 729 34.68 -1.49 7.40
C LEU A 729 33.79 -1.16 8.61
N MET A 730 32.46 -1.25 8.42
CA MET A 730 31.47 -1.03 9.48
C MET A 730 30.87 -2.36 9.98
N LEU A 731 31.06 -2.65 11.25
CA LEU A 731 30.62 -3.89 11.91
C LEU A 731 29.88 -3.60 13.24
N SER A 732 29.27 -2.42 13.37
CA SER A 732 28.48 -2.09 14.55
C SER A 732 27.28 -3.03 14.71
N TYR A 733 27.02 -3.49 15.93
CA TYR A 733 25.89 -4.38 16.27
C TYR A 733 25.91 -5.71 15.47
N CYS A 734 27.06 -6.39 15.43
CA CYS A 734 27.26 -7.61 14.64
C CYS A 734 27.38 -8.92 15.46
N CYS A 735 27.03 -8.87 16.75
CA CYS A 735 27.18 -9.97 17.70
C CYS A 735 28.63 -10.46 17.86
N LEU A 736 29.60 -9.53 17.86
CA LEU A 736 31.02 -9.84 17.99
C LEU A 736 31.43 -9.94 19.46
N THR A 737 32.43 -10.78 19.75
CA THR A 737 33.10 -10.85 21.05
C THR A 737 34.60 -10.64 20.91
N PHE A 738 35.36 -10.63 22.02
CA PHE A 738 36.82 -10.52 22.02
C PHE A 738 37.54 -11.53 21.10
N ILE A 739 36.92 -12.67 20.77
CA ILE A 739 37.46 -13.65 19.82
C ILE A 739 37.60 -13.02 18.41
N ALA A 740 36.65 -12.19 17.98
CA ALA A 740 36.74 -11.47 16.72
C ALA A 740 37.94 -10.50 16.70
N CYS A 741 38.27 -9.88 17.84
CA CYS A 741 39.43 -8.99 17.96
C CYS A 741 40.76 -9.72 17.71
N GLY A 742 40.87 -11.02 18.03
CA GLY A 742 42.05 -11.81 17.69
C GLY A 742 42.24 -11.96 16.17
N HIS A 743 41.17 -12.19 15.42
CA HIS A 743 41.24 -12.23 13.96
C HIS A 743 41.51 -10.85 13.35
N LEU A 744 40.91 -9.79 13.90
CA LEU A 744 41.15 -8.42 13.48
C LEU A 744 42.59 -7.99 13.76
N TYR A 745 43.17 -8.37 14.89
CA TYR A 745 44.59 -8.17 15.20
C TYR A 745 45.47 -8.73 14.08
N GLU A 746 45.29 -10.00 13.70
CA GLU A 746 46.09 -10.60 12.62
C GLU A 746 45.90 -9.90 11.28
N ALA A 747 44.67 -9.50 10.96
CA ALA A 747 44.37 -8.79 9.72
C ALA A 747 45.03 -7.40 9.69
N LEU A 748 44.96 -6.63 10.78
CA LEU A 748 45.55 -5.30 10.89
C LEU A 748 47.08 -5.31 10.80
N LEU A 749 47.74 -6.43 11.14
CA LEU A 749 49.19 -6.58 10.96
C LEU A 749 49.61 -6.76 9.50
N SER A 750 48.73 -7.30 8.67
CA SER A 750 49.02 -7.65 7.28
C SER A 750 48.39 -6.68 6.28
N ASN A 751 47.30 -6.01 6.65
CA ASN A 751 46.58 -5.09 5.79
C ASN A 751 47.22 -3.70 5.79
N GLU A 752 47.39 -3.11 4.60
CA GLU A 752 48.04 -1.81 4.40
C GLU A 752 47.07 -0.73 3.92
N ARG A 753 45.75 -0.96 3.93
CA ARG A 753 44.74 -0.08 3.32
C ARG A 753 43.63 0.38 4.26
N LEU A 754 43.22 -0.48 5.19
CA LEU A 754 42.11 -0.23 6.10
C LEU A 754 42.42 0.99 6.98
N SER A 755 41.63 2.04 6.79
CA SER A 755 41.80 3.34 7.44
C SER A 755 40.71 3.63 8.47
N LEU A 756 39.53 3.01 8.33
CA LEU A 756 38.41 3.17 9.26
C LEU A 756 37.85 1.80 9.64
N LEU A 757 37.72 1.56 10.95
CA LEU A 757 37.08 0.37 11.50
C LEU A 757 36.04 0.77 12.57
N ASP A 758 34.78 0.42 12.34
CA ASP A 758 33.69 0.57 13.31
C ASP A 758 33.29 -0.78 13.89
N LEU A 759 33.41 -0.92 15.21
CA LEU A 759 33.03 -2.11 15.97
C LEU A 759 31.99 -1.82 17.06
N GLY A 760 31.32 -0.66 16.99
CA GLY A 760 30.39 -0.22 18.03
C GLY A 760 29.30 -1.25 18.39
N SER A 761 28.76 -1.15 19.59
CA SER A 761 27.64 -1.95 20.08
C SER A 761 27.87 -3.46 19.97
N ASN A 762 29.09 -3.92 20.25
CA ASN A 762 29.48 -5.34 20.31
C ASN A 762 30.06 -5.69 21.69
N PHE A 763 30.13 -6.99 22.02
CA PHE A 763 30.57 -7.46 23.34
C PHE A 763 32.08 -7.72 23.38
N LEU A 764 32.88 -6.68 23.08
CA LEU A 764 34.34 -6.83 22.94
C LEU A 764 35.03 -6.91 24.30
N GLU A 765 34.56 -6.12 25.27
CA GLU A 765 35.17 -5.98 26.60
C GLU A 765 36.63 -5.48 26.52
N ASP A 766 37.24 -5.22 27.67
CA ASP A 766 38.63 -4.72 27.74
C ASP A 766 39.63 -5.67 27.08
N THR A 767 39.39 -6.99 27.20
CA THR A 767 40.23 -8.03 26.57
C THR A 767 40.31 -7.86 25.06
N GLY A 768 39.18 -7.58 24.40
CA GLY A 768 39.13 -7.41 22.95
C GLY A 768 39.87 -6.16 22.49
N VAL A 769 39.67 -5.03 23.17
CA VAL A 769 40.31 -3.75 22.82
C VAL A 769 41.81 -3.77 23.11
N ASN A 770 42.25 -4.43 24.16
CA ASN A 770 43.68 -4.59 24.45
C ASN A 770 44.40 -5.33 23.32
N LEU A 771 43.79 -6.38 22.73
CA LEU A 771 44.33 -7.05 21.55
C LEU A 771 44.43 -6.12 20.33
N LEU A 772 43.42 -5.26 20.10
CA LEU A 772 43.48 -4.27 19.03
C LEU A 772 44.57 -3.22 19.28
N CYS A 773 44.77 -2.81 20.54
CA CYS A 773 45.84 -1.89 20.94
C CYS A 773 47.22 -2.45 20.60
N GLU A 774 47.46 -3.75 20.77
CA GLU A 774 48.72 -4.39 20.37
C GLU A 774 48.98 -4.26 18.85
N ALA A 775 47.95 -4.44 18.01
CA ALA A 775 48.08 -4.20 16.57
C ALA A 775 48.35 -2.73 16.26
N LEU A 776 47.66 -1.81 16.94
CA LEU A 776 47.82 -0.37 16.72
C LEU A 776 49.19 0.15 17.14
N LYS A 777 49.86 -0.47 18.10
CA LYS A 777 51.23 -0.10 18.49
C LYS A 777 52.26 -0.42 17.39
N VAL A 778 51.91 -1.24 16.40
CA VAL A 778 52.81 -1.58 15.30
C VAL A 778 52.93 -0.38 14.34
N PRO A 779 54.15 0.08 14.01
CA PRO A 779 54.37 1.30 13.21
C PRO A 779 53.70 1.33 11.83
N ASN A 780 53.46 0.16 11.25
CA ASN A 780 52.89 0.02 9.90
C ASN A 780 51.36 -0.03 9.89
N CYS A 781 50.69 0.01 11.05
CA CYS A 781 49.23 0.01 11.11
C CYS A 781 48.68 1.28 10.44
N THR A 782 47.87 1.13 9.39
CA THR A 782 47.35 2.24 8.58
C THR A 782 46.04 2.84 9.09
N LEU A 783 45.49 2.27 10.16
CA LEU A 783 44.21 2.69 10.73
C LEU A 783 44.27 4.13 11.24
N LYS A 784 43.35 4.97 10.74
CA LYS A 784 43.20 6.39 11.11
C LYS A 784 42.02 6.62 12.02
N GLU A 785 40.99 5.79 11.92
CA GLU A 785 39.76 5.93 12.68
C GLU A 785 39.35 4.59 13.30
N LEU A 786 39.10 4.59 14.61
CA LEU A 786 38.58 3.44 15.34
C LEU A 786 37.35 3.85 16.16
N TRP A 787 36.22 3.21 15.88
CA TRP A 787 34.97 3.48 16.59
C TRP A 787 34.59 2.27 17.45
N LEU A 788 34.47 2.51 18.76
CA LEU A 788 34.16 1.53 19.78
C LEU A 788 32.98 1.94 20.69
N PRO A 789 31.95 2.70 20.23
CA PRO A 789 30.91 3.12 21.13
C PRO A 789 30.07 1.92 21.60
N GLY A 790 29.77 1.76 22.89
CA GLY A 790 28.95 0.65 23.37
C GLY A 790 29.63 -0.72 23.31
N CYS A 791 30.94 -0.79 23.54
CA CYS A 791 31.74 -2.02 23.46
C CYS A 791 31.98 -2.72 24.83
N TYR A 792 31.29 -2.27 25.88
CA TYR A 792 31.43 -2.74 27.26
C TYR A 792 32.84 -2.52 27.83
N LEU A 793 33.46 -1.39 27.49
CA LEU A 793 34.79 -1.02 27.95
C LEU A 793 34.75 -0.37 29.33
N THR A 794 35.82 -0.54 30.11
CA THR A 794 35.99 0.06 31.44
C THR A 794 37.25 0.92 31.53
N SER A 795 37.51 1.51 32.69
CA SER A 795 38.76 2.25 32.94
C SER A 795 40.03 1.41 32.78
N GLU A 796 39.94 0.08 32.86
CA GLU A 796 41.10 -0.82 32.78
C GLU A 796 41.77 -0.80 31.41
N CYS A 797 41.01 -0.72 30.32
CA CYS A 797 41.60 -0.66 28.96
C CYS A 797 42.27 0.68 28.64
N CYS A 798 42.04 1.72 29.45
CA CYS A 798 42.55 3.07 29.18
C CYS A 798 44.07 3.16 29.29
N GLU A 799 44.73 2.26 30.02
CA GLU A 799 46.19 2.17 30.05
C GLU A 799 46.74 1.80 28.66
N GLU A 800 46.17 0.76 28.05
CA GLU A 800 46.58 0.29 26.73
C GLU A 800 46.21 1.28 25.62
N ILE A 801 45.03 1.88 25.69
CA ILE A 801 44.62 2.95 24.76
C ILE A 801 45.58 4.15 24.89
N SER A 802 45.91 4.57 26.12
CA SER A 802 46.86 5.66 26.36
C SER A 802 48.23 5.36 25.75
N ALA A 803 48.72 4.12 25.88
CA ALA A 803 49.96 3.70 25.24
C ALA A 803 49.88 3.88 23.71
N VAL A 804 48.78 3.47 23.07
CA VAL A 804 48.54 3.69 21.63
C VAL A 804 48.59 5.17 21.28
N LEU A 805 47.91 6.04 22.04
CA LEU A 805 47.88 7.50 21.78
C LEU A 805 49.26 8.15 21.82
N THR A 806 50.23 7.57 22.53
CA THR A 806 51.59 8.14 22.67
C THR A 806 52.59 7.59 21.65
N CYS A 807 52.31 6.45 21.00
CA CYS A 807 53.23 5.80 20.07
C CYS A 807 52.71 5.67 18.64
N ASN A 808 51.40 5.58 18.41
CA ASN A 808 50.79 5.53 17.09
C ASN A 808 50.56 6.94 16.54
N ARG A 809 51.09 7.21 15.34
CA ARG A 809 50.97 8.51 14.66
C ARG A 809 49.86 8.56 13.61
N ASN A 810 49.29 7.42 13.24
CA ASN A 810 48.27 7.32 12.19
C ASN A 810 46.85 7.53 12.73
N LEU A 811 46.55 7.06 13.93
CA LEU A 811 45.22 7.14 14.54
C LEU A 811 44.87 8.60 14.87
N LYS A 812 43.88 9.14 14.15
CA LYS A 812 43.39 10.53 14.26
C LYS A 812 42.03 10.64 14.94
N THR A 813 41.22 9.58 14.88
CA THR A 813 39.88 9.56 15.46
C THR A 813 39.70 8.31 16.32
N LEU A 814 39.32 8.52 17.57
CA LEU A 814 38.94 7.45 18.49
C LEU A 814 37.60 7.80 19.13
N LYS A 815 36.59 6.94 18.95
CA LYS A 815 35.26 7.12 19.55
C LYS A 815 35.01 6.02 20.58
N LEU A 816 34.88 6.41 21.85
CA LEU A 816 34.70 5.50 22.99
C LEU A 816 33.34 5.68 23.68
N GLY A 817 32.40 6.41 23.07
CA GLY A 817 31.14 6.77 23.72
C GLY A 817 30.31 5.57 24.21
N ASN A 818 29.36 5.79 25.11
CA ASN A 818 28.50 4.73 25.67
C ASN A 818 29.30 3.54 26.27
N ASN A 819 30.40 3.81 26.97
CA ASN A 819 31.21 2.82 27.69
C ASN A 819 31.41 3.26 29.15
N ASN A 820 31.80 2.37 30.05
CA ASN A 820 31.96 2.70 31.46
C ASN A 820 33.41 3.13 31.78
N ILE A 821 33.92 4.14 31.08
CA ILE A 821 35.32 4.61 31.18
C ILE A 821 35.61 5.28 32.53
N GLN A 822 34.63 5.99 33.10
CA GLN A 822 34.72 6.65 34.41
C GLN A 822 35.84 7.70 34.51
N ASP A 823 35.88 8.41 35.64
CA ASP A 823 36.84 9.50 35.86
C ASP A 823 38.31 9.02 35.78
N THR A 824 38.59 7.83 36.32
CA THR A 824 39.94 7.24 36.31
C THR A 824 40.45 6.95 34.89
N GLY A 825 39.58 6.47 34.00
CA GLY A 825 39.93 6.21 32.61
C GLY A 825 40.13 7.51 31.83
N VAL A 826 39.22 8.48 31.99
CA VAL A 826 39.33 9.80 31.33
C VAL A 826 40.60 10.52 31.72
N LYS A 827 40.97 10.49 33.01
CA LYS A 827 42.24 11.07 33.47
C LYS A 827 43.46 10.49 32.75
N ARG A 828 43.54 9.15 32.64
CA ARG A 828 44.63 8.47 31.91
C ARG A 828 44.69 8.91 30.45
N LEU A 829 43.54 8.99 29.79
CA LEU A 829 43.46 9.46 28.41
C LEU A 829 43.92 10.93 28.30
N CYS A 830 43.55 11.80 29.25
CA CYS A 830 43.98 13.19 29.28
C CYS A 830 45.50 13.34 29.44
N GLU A 831 46.12 12.53 30.30
CA GLU A 831 47.59 12.48 30.46
C GLU A 831 48.27 12.11 29.12
N ALA A 832 47.72 11.14 28.39
CA ALA A 832 48.23 10.73 27.09
C ALA A 832 48.03 11.78 25.99
N LEU A 833 46.89 12.48 25.97
CA LEU A 833 46.61 13.56 25.01
C LEU A 833 47.55 14.76 25.17
N CYS A 834 48.06 14.99 26.38
CA CYS A 834 49.07 16.01 26.66
C CYS A 834 50.48 15.61 26.21
N HIS A 835 50.69 14.37 25.78
CA HIS A 835 52.00 13.88 25.35
C HIS A 835 52.38 14.47 23.98
N PRO A 836 53.64 14.89 23.75
CA PRO A 836 54.05 15.58 22.52
C PRO A 836 53.98 14.73 21.25
N ASN A 837 53.94 13.41 21.38
CA ASN A 837 53.78 12.49 20.25
C ASN A 837 52.32 12.17 19.94
N CYS A 838 51.36 12.63 20.74
CA CYS A 838 49.96 12.39 20.46
C CYS A 838 49.53 13.21 19.25
N GLU A 839 48.94 12.56 18.24
CA GLU A 839 48.44 13.22 17.04
C GLU A 839 46.92 13.10 16.88
N MET A 840 46.21 12.82 17.99
CA MET A 840 44.76 12.66 18.03
C MET A 840 44.06 13.97 17.64
N GLN A 841 43.04 13.87 16.79
CA GLN A 841 42.27 15.02 16.30
C GLN A 841 40.82 14.98 16.77
N CYS A 842 40.23 13.79 16.88
CA CYS A 842 38.83 13.60 17.25
C CYS A 842 38.72 12.55 18.36
N LEU A 843 38.20 12.94 19.52
CA LEU A 843 37.98 12.02 20.64
C LEU A 843 36.51 12.04 21.09
N GLY A 844 35.88 10.87 21.09
CA GLY A 844 34.51 10.67 21.55
C GLY A 844 34.46 10.06 22.94
N LEU A 845 33.89 10.78 23.90
CA LEU A 845 33.68 10.33 25.27
C LEU A 845 32.22 10.57 25.70
N ASP A 846 31.28 10.62 24.77
CA ASP A 846 29.87 10.80 25.11
C ASP A 846 29.34 9.61 25.91
N MET A 847 28.54 9.86 26.95
CA MET A 847 27.92 8.80 27.74
C MET A 847 28.94 7.82 28.35
N CYS A 848 30.07 8.35 28.87
CA CYS A 848 31.18 7.57 29.41
C CYS A 848 31.19 7.42 30.95
N ASN A 849 30.13 7.88 31.62
CA ASN A 849 29.92 7.82 33.07
C ASN A 849 31.01 8.48 33.92
N PHE A 850 31.60 9.59 33.45
CA PHE A 850 32.51 10.41 34.24
C PHE A 850 31.83 11.72 34.67
N THR A 851 32.45 12.43 35.60
CA THR A 851 31.86 13.57 36.32
C THR A 851 32.70 14.84 36.18
N SER A 852 32.37 15.87 36.96
CA SER A 852 33.12 17.14 36.99
C SER A 852 34.51 17.00 37.61
N ASP A 853 34.82 15.87 38.25
CA ASP A 853 36.15 15.58 38.79
C ASP A 853 37.23 15.54 37.69
N CYS A 854 36.85 15.23 36.44
CA CYS A 854 37.76 15.26 35.28
C CYS A 854 37.90 16.63 34.60
N CYS A 855 37.15 17.65 35.02
CA CYS A 855 37.17 18.94 34.33
C CYS A 855 38.53 19.63 34.37
N GLU A 856 39.33 19.39 35.41
CA GLU A 856 40.71 19.92 35.50
C GLU A 856 41.61 19.27 34.44
N ASP A 857 41.58 17.94 34.33
CA ASP A 857 42.35 17.19 33.34
C ASP A 857 41.91 17.54 31.91
N LEU A 858 40.60 17.65 31.65
CA LEU A 858 40.06 18.08 30.35
C LEU A 858 40.42 19.53 30.02
N ALA A 859 40.36 20.44 30.99
CA ALA A 859 40.78 21.84 30.81
C ALA A 859 42.28 21.94 30.49
N LEU A 860 43.11 21.08 31.10
CA LEU A 860 44.52 20.98 30.77
C LEU A 860 44.68 20.56 29.30
N VAL A 861 44.04 19.48 28.86
CA VAL A 861 44.08 19.01 27.46
C VAL A 861 43.68 20.13 26.49
N LEU A 862 42.60 20.86 26.77
CA LEU A 862 42.14 21.96 25.91
C LEU A 862 43.14 23.12 25.79
N THR A 863 44.12 23.22 26.70
CA THR A 863 45.13 24.30 26.68
C THR A 863 46.53 23.83 26.30
N THR A 864 46.79 22.52 26.30
CA THR A 864 48.10 21.92 26.00
C THR A 864 48.11 21.10 24.71
N CYS A 865 47.03 20.38 24.40
CA CYS A 865 46.92 19.57 23.20
C CYS A 865 46.61 20.45 22.00
N ASN A 866 47.54 20.53 21.06
CA ASN A 866 47.41 21.40 19.89
C ASN A 866 46.79 20.70 18.66
N THR A 867 46.66 19.36 18.69
CA THR A 867 46.13 18.57 17.57
C THR A 867 44.64 18.28 17.68
N LEU A 868 44.08 18.28 18.90
CA LEU A 868 42.67 17.94 19.14
C LEU A 868 41.75 19.05 18.61
N LYS A 869 40.89 18.69 17.67
CA LYS A 869 39.94 19.58 16.98
C LYS A 869 38.49 19.30 17.35
N SER A 870 38.15 18.04 17.66
CA SER A 870 36.79 17.64 18.01
C SER A 870 36.80 16.80 19.28
N LEU A 871 35.95 17.18 20.23
CA LEU A 871 35.78 16.47 21.50
C LEU A 871 34.30 16.31 21.77
N ASN A 872 33.82 15.08 21.90
CA ASN A 872 32.42 14.83 22.27
C ASN A 872 32.33 14.43 23.74
N LEU A 873 31.61 15.24 24.54
CA LEU A 873 31.38 15.02 25.96
C LEU A 873 29.88 14.88 26.29
N ASP A 874 29.03 14.71 25.27
CA ASP A 874 27.57 14.61 25.41
C ASP A 874 27.17 13.56 26.46
N TRP A 875 26.04 13.77 27.14
CA TRP A 875 25.49 12.80 28.08
C TRP A 875 26.42 12.38 29.25
N ASN A 876 27.36 13.25 29.66
CA ASN A 876 28.11 13.09 30.91
C ASN A 876 27.66 14.09 31.97
N ALA A 877 27.91 13.76 33.25
CA ALA A 877 27.40 14.51 34.38
C ALA A 877 28.34 15.66 34.77
N PHE A 878 28.09 16.86 34.23
CA PHE A 878 28.80 18.07 34.64
C PHE A 878 27.95 18.97 35.53
N ASP A 879 28.53 19.45 36.62
CA ASP A 879 27.98 20.53 37.42
C ASP A 879 28.39 21.90 36.84
N HIS A 880 27.85 22.98 37.44
CA HIS A 880 28.15 24.33 36.99
C HIS A 880 29.64 24.69 37.14
N SER A 881 30.31 24.21 38.19
CA SER A 881 31.72 24.52 38.46
C SER A 881 32.64 23.86 37.43
N GLY A 882 32.38 22.60 37.08
CA GLY A 882 33.08 21.88 36.02
C GLY A 882 32.92 22.56 34.66
N LEU A 883 31.69 22.97 34.32
CA LEU A 883 31.44 23.71 33.08
C LEU A 883 32.11 25.08 33.05
N GLU A 884 32.13 25.82 34.17
CA GLU A 884 32.83 27.10 34.25
C GLU A 884 34.33 26.92 33.97
N MET A 885 34.93 25.85 34.50
CA MET A 885 36.33 25.49 34.27
C MET A 885 36.60 25.18 32.79
N LEU A 886 35.77 24.34 32.16
CA LEU A 886 35.88 24.04 30.73
C LEU A 886 35.69 25.31 29.88
N CYS A 887 34.72 26.17 30.20
CA CYS A 887 34.50 27.43 29.50
C CYS A 887 35.69 28.40 29.59
N LYS A 888 36.42 28.41 30.72
CA LYS A 888 37.67 29.17 30.87
C LYS A 888 38.75 28.63 29.93
N ALA A 889 38.91 27.30 29.86
CA ALA A 889 39.87 26.65 28.99
C ALA A 889 39.56 26.84 27.49
N LEU A 890 38.29 26.71 27.09
CA LEU A 890 37.83 26.95 25.71
C LEU A 890 38.06 28.39 25.23
N ASN A 891 38.12 29.34 26.15
CA ASN A 891 38.44 30.75 25.87
C ASN A 891 39.95 31.05 25.84
N HIS A 892 40.79 30.07 26.16
CA HIS A 892 42.23 30.25 26.17
C HIS A 892 42.78 30.29 24.74
N LYS A 893 43.80 31.12 24.50
CA LYS A 893 44.36 31.33 23.14
C LYS A 893 45.04 30.09 22.56
N ALA A 894 45.44 29.14 23.39
CA ALA A 894 46.06 27.90 22.97
C ALA A 894 45.03 26.80 22.63
N CYS A 895 43.74 27.02 22.90
CA CYS A 895 42.70 26.06 22.57
C CYS A 895 42.42 26.07 21.06
N ASN A 896 42.58 24.90 20.43
CA ASN A 896 42.37 24.71 18.99
C ASN A 896 41.08 23.93 18.67
N LEU A 897 40.22 23.73 19.66
CA LEU A 897 39.00 22.95 19.48
C LEU A 897 38.02 23.68 18.55
N GLU A 898 37.57 22.97 17.52
CA GLU A 898 36.63 23.42 16.50
C GLU A 898 35.20 22.91 16.80
N VAL A 899 35.07 21.72 17.38
CA VAL A 899 33.78 21.09 17.69
C VAL A 899 33.78 20.54 19.12
N LEU A 900 32.78 20.93 19.89
CA LEU A 900 32.49 20.38 21.22
C LEU A 900 31.09 19.75 21.21
N GLY A 901 31.02 18.45 21.48
CA GLY A 901 29.76 17.76 21.71
C GLY A 901 29.27 17.99 23.14
N LEU A 902 28.24 18.81 23.32
CA LEU A 902 27.57 19.03 24.62
C LEU A 902 26.09 19.43 24.40
N ASP A 903 25.18 18.71 25.05
CA ASP A 903 23.75 19.05 25.10
C ASP A 903 23.53 20.24 26.02
N LYS A 904 23.47 21.44 25.43
CA LYS A 904 23.20 22.69 26.16
C LYS A 904 21.90 22.60 26.96
N SER A 905 20.89 21.90 26.44
CA SER A 905 19.57 21.83 27.07
C SER A 905 19.56 21.06 28.38
N ALA A 906 20.56 20.21 28.62
CA ALA A 906 20.73 19.43 29.84
C ALA A 906 21.22 20.27 31.04
N PHE A 907 21.68 21.51 30.82
CA PHE A 907 22.29 22.35 31.87
C PHE A 907 21.40 23.51 32.32
N SER A 908 21.74 24.11 33.47
CA SER A 908 21.05 25.31 33.99
C SER A 908 21.18 26.51 33.04
N GLU A 909 20.26 27.48 33.14
CA GLU A 909 20.30 28.70 32.31
C GLU A 909 21.62 29.48 32.44
N GLU A 910 22.21 29.50 33.64
CA GLU A 910 23.51 30.12 33.91
C GLU A 910 24.63 29.42 33.10
N SER A 911 24.68 28.09 33.15
CA SER A 911 25.63 27.28 32.38
C SER A 911 25.42 27.41 30.87
N GLN A 912 24.17 27.46 30.41
CA GLN A 912 23.84 27.71 29.01
C GLN A 912 24.37 29.07 28.54
N THR A 913 24.20 30.10 29.37
CA THR A 913 24.69 31.45 29.08
C THR A 913 26.23 31.49 28.98
N LEU A 914 26.94 30.74 29.84
CA LEU A 914 28.39 30.59 29.76
C LEU A 914 28.83 29.97 28.42
N LEU A 915 28.22 28.85 28.02
CA LEU A 915 28.53 28.18 26.75
C LEU A 915 28.25 29.08 25.54
N GLN A 916 27.12 29.79 25.54
CA GLN A 916 26.80 30.77 24.49
C GLN A 916 27.81 31.92 24.44
N ALA A 917 28.32 32.37 25.59
CA ALA A 917 29.34 33.41 25.65
C ALA A 917 30.69 32.92 25.07
N VAL A 918 31.04 31.65 25.29
CA VAL A 918 32.22 31.01 24.69
C VAL A 918 32.08 30.97 23.16
N GLU A 919 30.96 30.48 22.62
CA GLU A 919 30.72 30.41 21.16
C GLU A 919 30.76 31.80 20.50
N LYS A 920 30.18 32.82 21.16
CA LYS A 920 30.23 34.21 20.65
C LYS A 920 31.64 34.79 20.63
N LYS A 921 32.52 34.34 21.52
CA LYS A 921 33.89 34.84 21.65
C LYS A 921 34.87 34.03 20.80
N ASN A 922 34.62 32.74 20.62
CA ASN A 922 35.39 31.84 19.78
C ASN A 922 34.59 31.45 18.53
N ASN A 923 34.70 32.27 17.48
CA ASN A 923 33.96 32.08 16.23
C ASN A 923 34.28 30.77 15.48
N ASN A 924 35.33 30.05 15.88
CA ASN A 924 35.74 28.78 15.25
C ASN A 924 35.24 27.55 16.03
N LEU A 925 34.62 27.74 17.20
CA LEU A 925 34.08 26.65 18.02
C LEU A 925 32.57 26.51 17.82
N ASN A 926 32.12 25.32 17.44
CA ASN A 926 30.72 24.94 17.42
C ASN A 926 30.40 23.99 18.57
N VAL A 927 29.45 24.37 19.42
CA VAL A 927 28.93 23.47 20.46
C VAL A 927 27.63 22.84 19.97
N LEU A 928 27.68 21.54 19.68
CA LEU A 928 26.61 20.79 19.05
C LEU A 928 26.14 19.66 19.96
N HIS A 929 24.86 19.32 19.86
CA HIS A 929 24.37 18.03 20.35
C HIS A 929 24.53 17.01 19.22
N PHE A 930 25.10 15.85 19.50
CA PHE A 930 25.35 14.77 18.53
C PHE A 930 26.20 15.18 17.30
N PRO A 931 27.44 15.67 17.49
CA PRO A 931 28.24 16.28 16.43
C PRO A 931 28.55 15.38 15.22
N TRP A 932 28.49 14.05 15.37
CA TRP A 932 28.89 13.09 14.33
C TRP A 932 27.78 12.15 13.85
N VAL A 933 26.55 12.25 14.39
CA VAL A 933 25.51 11.24 14.15
C VAL A 933 25.16 11.11 12.68
N GLU A 934 25.08 12.21 11.92
CA GLU A 934 24.73 12.15 10.50
C GLU A 934 25.87 11.54 9.64
N GLU A 935 27.14 11.90 9.91
CA GLU A 935 28.29 11.28 9.23
C GLU A 935 28.38 9.78 9.55
N GLU A 936 28.18 9.39 10.82
CA GLU A 936 28.17 7.99 11.24
C GLU A 936 27.04 7.22 10.57
N ARG A 937 25.84 7.80 10.49
CA ARG A 937 24.69 7.22 9.82
C ARG A 937 24.94 7.03 8.34
N GLU A 938 25.50 8.03 7.66
CA GLU A 938 25.86 7.96 6.24
C GLU A 938 26.88 6.85 5.98
N LYS A 939 27.98 6.81 6.74
CA LYS A 939 29.00 5.75 6.64
C LYS A 939 28.42 4.37 6.95
N ARG A 940 27.50 4.25 7.91
CA ARG A 940 26.80 2.98 8.20
C ARG A 940 25.73 2.61 7.15
N GLY A 941 25.33 3.55 6.30
CA GLY A 941 24.25 3.39 5.32
C GLY A 941 22.85 3.55 5.87
N VAL A 942 22.73 4.05 7.11
CA VAL A 942 21.47 4.39 7.76
C VAL A 942 21.03 5.75 7.21
N ARG A 943 20.07 5.79 6.28
CA ARG A 943 19.47 7.09 5.93
C ARG A 943 18.58 7.60 7.06
N PRO A 944 18.47 8.92 7.28
CA PRO A 944 17.41 9.49 8.07
C PRO A 944 16.10 9.02 7.46
N VAL A 945 15.46 8.04 8.08
CA VAL A 945 14.26 7.44 7.55
C VAL A 945 13.23 8.56 7.49
N TRP A 946 12.78 8.83 6.26
CA TRP A 946 11.50 9.41 5.93
C TRP A 946 10.54 9.11 7.06
N ASN A 947 10.11 10.13 7.81
CA ASN A 947 9.13 10.00 8.89
C ASN A 947 7.90 9.24 8.38
N SER A 948 7.91 7.91 8.44
CA SER A 948 6.72 7.09 8.41
C SER A 948 6.16 7.20 9.82
N LYS A 949 5.45 8.31 10.04
CA LYS A 949 4.22 8.23 10.82
C LYS A 949 3.28 7.29 10.05
N ASN A 950 3.49 5.98 10.22
CA ASN A 950 2.55 4.91 9.88
C ASN A 950 2.87 3.74 10.78
#